data_AF-A0A8J3JH18-F1
#
_entry.id   AF-A0A8J3JH18-F1
#
_cell.length_a   1.000
_cell.length_b   1.000
_cell.length_c   1.000
_cell.angle_alpha   90.00
_cell.angle_beta   90.00
_cell.angle_gamma   90.00
#
_symmetry.space_group_name_H-M   'P 1'
#
loop_
_entity.id
_entity.type
_entity.pdbx_description
1 polymer ?
#
loop_
_entity_poly.entity_id
_entity_poly.type
_entity_poly.pdbx_seq_one_letter_code
_entity_poly.pdbx_strand_id
1 'polypeptide(L)'
;MRSPAPARRRRPQRLVVAVAASALLAGTLVATATAPAAAADTCTVGTVCQTETAQLSGGAHATTNHRGYAGTGFVDGYGTQARPVVGADTRWPVTAAGEYVATVRYANADPGDGSSAARTLGVYGDDTRLGTLTLPPTGSWDAWATAHVTVTLPAGTGTVGLRCGAGDGCMVNLDYLALSAPGAPVPQPAEQCRRTGGLHDDAGLIGWEGDTDGVVVCRNGSFYLRDGRNTAEGFGVAAAPTRLTWSTVDGYLPALASTFTTADGARVTVTDFADRVTVGGADYVAVYSRVSVHNPTTRPLTVDPAPTRDLVPLDRNGNTVAPGGTVRHDYVVAADRFGGTQPWPDAAALTAAGGYDPHFGHMKRYWDGRLGQLAHLDALPDPSLAEAYKSGYVSTLIAKDGVRLNTGENGYDEEYSHDSIGILATQFGLGDFDDASALLLRLRDLIGGQPQYVDGVWKYAWPWAVYLAKTGDVDTVRAHFATEGPAGRSQPSIMDTAHQIAADRTGPGGIMRMTNDIDSNGYWTIDDFSALTGLASYRYLAQRLGETGEADWAAKEYDALLDATNATLTKTMGDNGIDYLPCSILEPNTANRCNVATDANWAAPFLFGRWNWDGYLLGARQDGPALDAVDATYAYGFGRIGDSLPAHDFGGYPGALYSSAYNAGYGAAGLRGSTHRDEAIRAYQMMIRYTQAGPYSWWESTSAPDPDSAWTGSHPGHGNGSAPHAWGISTANKALLDSLVAQRMNGDLLVGRGIPVSWTGRPVRVSNVPTLDGGRVSLAISGTQRQLSVTVTGAGRQRILVQLPVLARGVTAVSAGTYADGTVTLPAGTGHVTITLGR
;
A
#
# COMPACT_ATOMS: atom_id res chain seq x y z
N MET A 1 -24.81 56.48 66.49
CA MET A 1 -24.74 57.76 65.73
C MET A 1 -23.47 57.75 64.90
N ARG A 2 -23.61 58.06 63.60
CA ARG A 2 -22.65 58.58 62.59
C ARG A 2 -21.18 58.10 62.60
N SER A 3 -20.81 57.49 61.47
CA SER A 3 -19.54 57.57 60.68
C SER A 3 -18.51 58.64 61.08
N PRO A 4 -17.18 58.44 60.85
CA PRO A 4 -16.64 58.10 59.52
C PRO A 4 -15.41 57.17 59.43
N ALA A 5 -15.17 56.67 58.21
CA ALA A 5 -13.97 55.99 57.73
C ALA A 5 -12.94 57.03 57.17
N PRO A 6 -11.81 56.66 56.52
CA PRO A 6 -11.08 55.37 56.43
C PRO A 6 -9.54 55.50 56.61
N ALA A 7 -8.83 54.38 56.78
CA ALA A 7 -7.40 54.29 56.44
C ALA A 7 -7.00 52.89 55.95
N ARG A 8 -6.31 52.88 54.80
CA ARG A 8 -5.77 51.71 54.09
C ARG A 8 -4.62 51.04 54.87
N ARG A 9 -4.49 49.71 54.74
CA ARG A 9 -3.22 49.01 54.43
C ARG A 9 -3.47 47.56 53.99
N ARG A 10 -2.83 47.18 52.89
CA ARG A 10 -2.89 45.88 52.19
C ARG A 10 -1.93 44.86 52.82
N ARG A 11 -2.28 43.57 52.75
CA ARG A 11 -1.36 42.41 52.79
C ARG A 11 -1.38 41.68 51.44
N PRO A 12 -0.31 40.96 51.04
CA PRO A 12 -0.12 40.47 49.67
C PRO A 12 -0.56 39.01 49.51
N GLN A 13 -1.13 38.66 48.35
CA GLN A 13 -1.14 37.28 47.84
C GLN A 13 -0.93 37.27 46.31
N ARG A 14 0.14 36.56 45.94
CA ARG A 14 0.50 35.82 44.71
C ARG A 14 -0.09 36.27 43.36
N LEU A 15 0.81 36.77 42.50
CA LEU A 15 0.60 37.12 41.10
C LEU A 15 0.97 35.92 40.20
N VAL A 16 0.07 35.57 39.29
CA VAL A 16 0.38 34.82 38.05
C VAL A 16 1.04 35.81 37.09
N VAL A 17 2.22 35.47 36.57
CA VAL A 17 2.98 36.31 35.65
C VAL A 17 2.69 35.88 34.21
N ALA A 18 2.05 36.77 33.45
CA ALA A 18 2.16 36.84 32.00
C ALA A 18 3.24 37.89 31.69
N VAL A 19 4.29 37.52 30.94
CA VAL A 19 5.30 38.47 30.44
C VAL A 19 4.98 38.78 28.99
N ALA A 20 4.58 40.03 28.75
CA ALA A 20 4.68 40.68 27.45
C ALA A 20 6.11 41.22 27.29
N ALA A 21 6.75 40.95 26.16
CA ALA A 21 8.01 41.58 25.76
C ALA A 21 7.77 42.44 24.52
N SER A 22 7.90 43.76 24.70
CA SER A 22 7.96 44.76 23.63
C SER A 22 9.35 44.73 22.99
N ALA A 23 9.42 44.74 21.65
CA ALA A 23 10.65 45.01 20.91
C ALA A 23 10.45 46.20 19.96
N LEU A 24 11.34 47.17 20.06
CA LEU A 24 11.45 48.34 19.17
C LEU A 24 11.82 47.89 17.75
N LEU A 25 11.06 48.34 16.73
CA LEU A 25 11.50 48.30 15.34
C LEU A 25 12.29 49.57 15.00
N ALA A 26 13.58 49.40 14.68
CA ALA A 26 14.33 50.33 13.86
C ALA A 26 14.10 49.96 12.38
N GLY A 27 13.60 50.92 11.60
CA GLY A 27 13.27 50.71 10.19
C GLY A 27 14.52 50.64 9.30
N THR A 28 14.70 49.51 8.64
CA THR A 28 15.44 49.40 7.37
C THR A 28 14.43 49.09 6.27
N LEU A 29 14.28 50.00 5.30
CA LEU A 29 13.54 49.73 4.07
C LEU A 29 14.25 48.59 3.32
N VAL A 30 13.69 47.39 3.40
CA VAL A 30 13.94 46.33 2.43
C VAL A 30 12.94 46.57 1.30
N ALA A 31 13.44 46.94 0.12
CA ALA A 31 12.64 46.86 -1.09
C ALA A 31 12.34 45.38 -1.34
N THR A 32 11.12 44.93 -1.07
CA THR A 32 10.66 43.60 -1.48
C THR A 32 10.56 43.59 -2.99
N ALA A 33 11.55 42.98 -3.66
CA ALA A 33 11.36 42.52 -5.02
C ALA A 33 10.21 41.51 -4.98
N THR A 34 9.04 41.88 -5.52
CA THR A 34 7.94 40.95 -5.75
C THR A 34 8.45 39.83 -6.64
N ALA A 35 8.38 38.58 -6.17
CA ALA A 35 8.54 37.43 -7.04
C ALA A 35 7.57 37.59 -8.23
N PRO A 36 8.01 37.27 -9.47
CA PRO A 36 7.09 37.31 -10.61
C PRO A 36 5.92 36.36 -10.31
N ALA A 37 4.69 36.82 -10.54
CA ALA A 37 3.52 35.95 -10.50
C ALA A 37 3.77 34.75 -11.43
N ALA A 38 3.51 33.53 -10.95
CA ALA A 38 3.56 32.35 -11.79
C ALA A 38 2.68 32.59 -13.03
N ALA A 39 3.21 32.33 -14.22
CA ALA A 39 2.46 32.48 -15.45
C ALA A 39 1.32 31.44 -15.47
N ALA A 40 0.09 31.88 -15.73
CA ALA A 40 -1.04 30.96 -15.83
C ALA A 40 -0.96 30.04 -17.04
N ASP A 41 -1.55 28.87 -16.88
CA ASP A 41 -1.60 27.83 -17.90
C ASP A 41 -2.41 28.29 -19.13
N THR A 42 -1.94 27.96 -20.33
CA THR A 42 -2.73 28.21 -21.55
C THR A 42 -3.85 27.18 -21.65
N CYS A 43 -5.09 27.63 -21.79
CA CYS A 43 -6.22 26.74 -22.00
C CYS A 43 -6.25 26.23 -23.44
N THR A 44 -6.03 24.93 -23.61
CA THR A 44 -5.96 24.28 -24.93
C THR A 44 -7.31 23.63 -25.26
N VAL A 45 -7.73 23.75 -26.52
CA VAL A 45 -8.97 23.09 -27.00
C VAL A 45 -8.78 21.58 -26.97
N GLY A 46 -9.77 20.86 -26.44
CA GLY A 46 -9.73 19.40 -26.32
C GLY A 46 -9.04 18.89 -25.05
N THR A 47 -8.65 19.78 -24.13
CA THR A 47 -8.10 19.41 -22.81
C THR A 47 -8.89 20.04 -21.67
N VAL A 48 -8.66 19.57 -20.44
CA VAL A 48 -9.15 20.23 -19.23
C VAL A 48 -8.20 21.35 -18.81
N CYS A 49 -8.75 22.52 -18.51
CA CYS A 49 -8.06 23.71 -18.03
C CYS A 49 -8.43 23.92 -16.55
N GLN A 50 -7.51 23.56 -15.65
CA GLN A 50 -7.73 23.62 -14.20
C GLN A 50 -7.85 25.06 -13.72
N THR A 51 -8.87 25.37 -12.90
CA THR A 51 -9.16 26.76 -12.48
C THR A 51 -8.13 27.31 -11.51
N GLU A 52 -7.55 26.47 -10.65
CA GLU A 52 -6.55 26.85 -9.66
C GLU A 52 -5.19 27.21 -10.27
N THR A 53 -4.97 26.84 -11.54
CA THR A 53 -3.76 27.19 -12.33
C THR A 53 -3.95 28.43 -13.22
N ALA A 54 -5.14 29.02 -13.20
CA ALA A 54 -5.48 30.19 -14.00
C ALA A 54 -4.91 31.50 -13.41
N GLN A 55 -4.99 32.60 -14.17
CA GLN A 55 -4.86 33.95 -13.61
C GLN A 55 -6.12 34.25 -12.79
N LEU A 56 -5.95 34.40 -11.47
CA LEU A 56 -7.03 34.68 -10.53
C LEU A 56 -7.04 36.15 -10.11
N SER A 57 -8.21 36.79 -10.12
CA SER A 57 -8.35 38.18 -9.68
C SER A 57 -9.76 38.50 -9.17
N GLY A 58 -9.95 39.73 -8.65
CA GLY A 58 -11.27 40.23 -8.26
C GLY A 58 -11.93 39.51 -7.08
N GLY A 59 -11.14 38.78 -6.28
CA GLY A 59 -11.61 37.98 -5.14
C GLY A 59 -11.43 36.47 -5.34
N ALA A 60 -11.31 36.02 -6.59
CA ALA A 60 -11.04 34.62 -6.91
C ALA A 60 -9.70 34.16 -6.31
N HIS A 61 -9.68 32.98 -5.69
CA HIS A 61 -8.47 32.37 -5.13
C HIS A 61 -8.60 30.84 -5.08
N ALA A 62 -7.47 30.15 -5.19
CA ALA A 62 -7.40 28.70 -5.09
C ALA A 62 -7.57 28.21 -3.64
N THR A 63 -8.25 27.08 -3.46
CA THR A 63 -8.46 26.42 -2.16
C THR A 63 -8.65 24.91 -2.33
N THR A 64 -8.68 24.17 -1.22
CA THR A 64 -8.80 22.70 -1.16
C THR A 64 -9.78 22.21 -0.08
N ASN A 65 -10.57 23.10 0.50
CA ASN A 65 -11.40 22.84 1.70
C ASN A 65 -12.68 22.03 1.45
N HIS A 66 -12.93 21.59 0.21
CA HIS A 66 -14.02 20.70 -0.20
C HIS A 66 -13.47 19.54 -1.03
N ARG A 67 -14.11 18.38 -1.01
CA ARG A 67 -13.61 17.17 -1.71
C ARG A 67 -14.21 17.03 -3.11
N GLY A 68 -13.61 16.19 -3.95
CA GLY A 68 -14.20 15.76 -5.23
C GLY A 68 -13.91 16.64 -6.45
N TYR A 69 -13.10 17.70 -6.29
CA TYR A 69 -12.56 18.52 -7.38
C TYR A 69 -11.52 17.72 -8.20
N ALA A 70 -11.21 18.18 -9.41
CA ALA A 70 -10.11 17.70 -10.23
C ALA A 70 -8.89 18.63 -10.07
N GLY A 71 -7.70 18.17 -10.44
CA GLY A 71 -6.49 18.97 -10.28
C GLY A 71 -5.98 19.06 -8.84
N THR A 72 -5.24 20.11 -8.53
CA THR A 72 -4.60 20.34 -7.23
C THR A 72 -5.46 21.10 -6.23
N GLY A 73 -6.58 21.63 -6.70
CA GLY A 73 -7.51 22.45 -5.94
C GLY A 73 -8.67 22.88 -6.82
N PHE A 74 -9.41 23.87 -6.34
CA PHE A 74 -10.46 24.54 -7.10
C PHE A 74 -10.46 26.03 -6.75
N VAL A 75 -11.22 26.84 -7.47
CA VAL A 75 -11.33 28.28 -7.20
C VAL A 75 -12.61 28.61 -6.44
N ASP A 76 -12.45 29.31 -5.32
CA ASP A 76 -13.50 30.00 -4.56
C ASP A 76 -13.31 31.53 -4.73
N GLY A 77 -14.06 32.35 -3.98
CA GLY A 77 -13.98 33.81 -3.99
C GLY A 77 -15.01 34.49 -4.89
N TYR A 78 -15.93 33.72 -5.47
CA TYR A 78 -17.05 34.24 -6.25
C TYR A 78 -18.24 34.69 -5.39
N GLY A 79 -18.13 34.53 -4.06
CA GLY A 79 -19.11 34.99 -3.07
C GLY A 79 -18.46 35.41 -1.75
N THR A 80 -19.08 36.35 -1.03
CA THR A 80 -18.71 36.70 0.34
C THR A 80 -19.95 37.14 1.11
N GLN A 81 -20.10 36.68 2.35
CA GLN A 81 -21.23 37.03 3.21
C GLN A 81 -22.61 36.88 2.51
N ALA A 82 -22.83 35.73 1.85
CA ALA A 82 -24.08 35.47 1.14
C ALA A 82 -24.38 36.47 -0.02
N ARG A 83 -23.35 37.08 -0.63
CA ARG A 83 -23.48 38.00 -1.77
C ARG A 83 -22.47 37.67 -2.89
N PRO A 84 -22.83 37.89 -4.17
CA PRO A 84 -21.90 37.78 -5.30
C PRO A 84 -20.73 38.76 -5.19
N VAL A 85 -19.52 38.29 -5.52
CA VAL A 85 -18.34 39.16 -5.67
C VAL A 85 -18.19 39.54 -7.14
N VAL A 86 -18.83 40.64 -7.54
CA VAL A 86 -18.75 41.15 -8.92
C VAL A 86 -17.31 41.52 -9.25
N GLY A 87 -16.80 40.98 -10.37
CA GLY A 87 -15.42 41.17 -10.82
C GLY A 87 -14.46 40.03 -10.47
N ALA A 88 -14.87 39.05 -9.65
CA ALA A 88 -14.12 37.81 -9.49
C ALA A 88 -13.92 37.15 -10.86
N ASP A 89 -12.68 36.79 -11.19
CA ASP A 89 -12.28 36.37 -12.54
C ASP A 89 -11.18 35.29 -12.48
N THR A 90 -11.40 34.23 -13.25
CA THR A 90 -10.50 33.09 -13.46
C THR A 90 -10.23 33.00 -14.96
N ARG A 91 -9.00 33.28 -15.39
CA ARG A 91 -8.68 33.49 -16.80
C ARG A 91 -7.43 32.75 -17.26
N TRP A 92 -7.46 32.21 -18.47
CA TRP A 92 -6.34 31.52 -19.10
C TRP A 92 -6.00 32.20 -20.44
N PRO A 93 -4.72 32.28 -20.82
CA PRO A 93 -4.34 32.46 -22.22
C PRO A 93 -5.01 31.41 -23.11
N VAL A 94 -5.39 31.76 -24.33
CA VAL A 94 -5.97 30.84 -25.31
C VAL A 94 -5.46 31.20 -26.71
N THR A 95 -5.18 30.20 -27.54
CA THR A 95 -4.81 30.38 -28.95
C THR A 95 -5.75 29.61 -29.86
N ALA A 96 -7.04 29.94 -29.77
CA ALA A 96 -8.10 29.29 -30.54
C ALA A 96 -9.11 30.32 -31.06
N ALA A 97 -9.72 30.02 -32.21
CA ALA A 97 -10.78 30.81 -32.81
C ALA A 97 -11.85 29.90 -33.40
N GLY A 98 -13.10 30.36 -33.45
CA GLY A 98 -14.23 29.58 -33.93
C GLY A 98 -15.26 29.27 -32.84
N GLU A 99 -16.19 28.39 -33.17
CA GLU A 99 -17.26 27.97 -32.26
C GLU A 99 -16.81 26.78 -31.39
N TYR A 100 -17.06 26.87 -30.09
CA TYR A 100 -16.73 25.84 -29.11
C TYR A 100 -17.85 25.68 -28.09
N VAL A 101 -17.93 24.49 -27.49
CA VAL A 101 -18.72 24.26 -26.27
C VAL A 101 -17.79 24.46 -25.08
N ALA A 102 -18.05 25.48 -24.28
CA ALA A 102 -17.37 25.72 -23.01
C ALA A 102 -18.09 24.95 -21.91
N THR A 103 -17.46 23.89 -21.41
CA THR A 103 -17.96 23.08 -20.29
C THR A 103 -17.22 23.46 -19.02
N VAL A 104 -17.95 23.78 -17.96
CA VAL A 104 -17.40 24.15 -16.65
C VAL A 104 -17.88 23.15 -15.61
N ARG A 105 -16.96 22.57 -14.84
CA ARG A 105 -17.29 21.80 -13.64
C ARG A 105 -17.31 22.72 -12.43
N TYR A 106 -18.34 22.60 -11.61
CA TYR A 106 -18.62 23.54 -10.53
C TYR A 106 -19.34 22.86 -9.36
N ALA A 107 -19.27 23.47 -8.17
CA ALA A 107 -20.13 23.16 -7.04
C ALA A 107 -20.98 24.39 -6.70
N ASN A 108 -22.27 24.16 -6.42
CA ASN A 108 -23.23 25.20 -6.05
C ASN A 108 -24.10 24.70 -4.90
N ALA A 109 -23.77 25.11 -3.68
CA ALA A 109 -24.57 24.86 -2.49
C ALA A 109 -24.89 26.17 -1.76
N ASP A 110 -25.50 26.07 -0.57
CA ASP A 110 -25.87 27.24 0.23
C ASP A 110 -24.60 27.98 0.72
N PRO A 111 -24.38 29.24 0.30
CA PRO A 111 -23.24 30.07 0.70
C PRO A 111 -23.49 30.79 2.04
N GLY A 112 -24.51 30.38 2.80
CA GLY A 112 -24.99 31.03 4.01
C GLY A 112 -26.14 32.02 3.76
N ASP A 113 -26.82 31.95 2.61
CA ASP A 113 -28.00 32.77 2.28
C ASP A 113 -29.34 32.04 2.55
N GLY A 114 -29.28 30.75 2.92
CA GLY A 114 -30.45 29.92 3.15
C GLY A 114 -31.13 29.44 1.86
N SER A 115 -30.48 29.57 0.71
CA SER A 115 -31.01 29.25 -0.61
C SER A 115 -30.10 28.30 -1.39
N SER A 116 -30.68 27.21 -1.88
CA SER A 116 -30.06 26.29 -2.84
C SER A 116 -30.74 26.48 -4.21
N ALA A 117 -30.37 27.55 -4.92
CA ALA A 117 -30.95 27.96 -6.20
C ALA A 117 -29.91 27.96 -7.34
N ALA A 118 -30.39 27.85 -8.58
CA ALA A 118 -29.52 27.95 -9.74
C ALA A 118 -28.88 29.35 -9.84
N ARG A 119 -27.58 29.40 -10.14
CA ARG A 119 -26.80 30.65 -10.23
C ARG A 119 -26.30 30.87 -11.65
N THR A 120 -25.86 32.08 -11.97
CA THR A 120 -25.29 32.39 -13.29
C THR A 120 -23.86 32.85 -13.19
N LEU A 121 -23.08 32.57 -14.24
CA LEU A 121 -21.69 33.00 -14.39
C LEU A 121 -21.39 33.30 -15.86
N GLY A 122 -20.65 34.36 -16.16
CA GLY A 122 -20.29 34.69 -17.54
C GLY A 122 -19.03 33.97 -18.02
N VAL A 123 -19.03 33.53 -19.28
CA VAL A 123 -17.83 33.13 -20.01
C VAL A 123 -17.38 34.30 -20.88
N TYR A 124 -16.10 34.66 -20.80
CA TYR A 124 -15.52 35.83 -21.46
C TYR A 124 -14.36 35.42 -22.38
N GLY A 125 -14.23 36.13 -23.50
CA GLY A 125 -13.05 36.14 -24.36
C GLY A 125 -12.43 37.52 -24.25
N ASP A 126 -11.21 37.59 -23.71
CA ASP A 126 -10.64 38.83 -23.21
C ASP A 126 -11.61 39.52 -22.23
N ASP A 127 -12.06 40.74 -22.52
CA ASP A 127 -13.04 41.44 -21.69
C ASP A 127 -14.46 41.45 -22.29
N THR A 128 -14.71 40.66 -23.34
CA THR A 128 -16.01 40.54 -23.99
C THR A 128 -16.75 39.30 -23.50
N ARG A 129 -18.00 39.47 -23.04
CA ARG A 129 -18.85 38.36 -22.60
C ARG A 129 -19.33 37.55 -23.80
N LEU A 130 -18.99 36.26 -23.85
CA LEU A 130 -19.33 35.34 -24.94
C LEU A 130 -20.57 34.51 -24.64
N GLY A 131 -20.85 34.23 -23.36
CA GLY A 131 -21.98 33.41 -22.96
C GLY A 131 -22.32 33.54 -21.47
N THR A 132 -23.50 33.01 -21.08
CA THR A 132 -23.91 32.81 -19.69
C THR A 132 -24.02 31.32 -19.41
N LEU A 133 -23.37 30.85 -18.35
CA LEU A 133 -23.64 29.56 -17.75
C LEU A 133 -24.80 29.69 -16.75
N THR A 134 -25.72 28.74 -16.78
CA THR A 134 -26.66 28.48 -15.69
C THR A 134 -26.15 27.29 -14.90
N LEU A 135 -26.02 27.47 -13.58
CA LEU A 135 -25.38 26.54 -12.66
C LEU A 135 -26.42 26.05 -11.63
N PRO A 136 -27.19 24.99 -11.92
CA PRO A 136 -28.11 24.36 -10.96
C PRO A 136 -27.43 23.96 -9.64
N PRO A 137 -28.17 23.88 -8.53
CA PRO A 137 -27.62 23.42 -7.26
C PRO A 137 -27.08 22.00 -7.34
N THR A 138 -25.96 21.73 -6.67
CA THR A 138 -25.33 20.40 -6.60
C THR A 138 -25.64 19.66 -5.30
N GLY A 139 -26.26 20.33 -4.33
CA GLY A 139 -26.71 19.75 -3.06
C GLY A 139 -25.72 19.95 -1.90
N SER A 140 -24.42 19.88 -2.14
CA SER A 140 -23.35 20.17 -1.16
C SER A 140 -22.10 20.73 -1.84
N TRP A 141 -21.24 21.41 -1.08
CA TRP A 141 -19.95 21.92 -1.59
C TRP A 141 -18.96 20.81 -2.01
N ASP A 142 -19.15 19.58 -1.52
CA ASP A 142 -18.39 18.40 -1.95
C ASP A 142 -19.00 17.69 -3.18
N ALA A 143 -20.13 18.19 -3.71
CA ALA A 143 -20.81 17.62 -4.87
C ALA A 143 -20.61 18.52 -6.10
N TRP A 144 -20.10 17.94 -7.18
CA TRP A 144 -19.72 18.66 -8.39
C TRP A 144 -20.57 18.24 -9.58
N ALA A 145 -20.93 19.20 -10.43
CA ALA A 145 -21.66 18.98 -11.68
C ALA A 145 -21.01 19.76 -12.83
N THR A 146 -21.39 19.46 -14.07
CA THR A 146 -20.94 20.21 -15.24
C THR A 146 -22.08 21.01 -15.85
N ALA A 147 -21.81 22.26 -16.18
CA ALA A 147 -22.66 23.11 -17.01
C ALA A 147 -21.92 23.46 -18.31
N HIS A 148 -22.64 23.74 -19.39
CA HIS A 148 -22.03 24.08 -20.67
C HIS A 148 -22.75 25.22 -21.36
N VAL A 149 -22.01 25.96 -22.18
CA VAL A 149 -22.53 27.01 -23.06
C VAL A 149 -21.73 27.04 -24.36
N THR A 150 -22.43 27.20 -25.49
CA THR A 150 -21.76 27.42 -26.78
C THR A 150 -21.23 28.85 -26.83
N VAL A 151 -19.95 29.00 -27.16
CA VAL A 151 -19.25 30.28 -27.28
C VAL A 151 -18.56 30.38 -28.62
N THR A 152 -18.53 31.59 -29.19
CA THR A 152 -17.75 31.89 -30.39
C THR A 152 -16.54 32.70 -29.96
N LEU A 153 -15.34 32.13 -30.08
CA LEU A 153 -14.07 32.84 -29.85
C LEU A 153 -13.66 33.56 -31.14
N PRO A 154 -13.62 34.91 -31.15
CA PRO A 154 -13.10 35.67 -32.28
C PRO A 154 -11.65 35.30 -32.65
N ALA A 155 -11.29 35.47 -33.91
CA ALA A 155 -9.90 35.34 -34.32
C ALA A 155 -9.02 36.37 -33.60
N GLY A 156 -7.95 35.91 -32.96
CA GLY A 156 -7.03 36.76 -32.20
C GLY A 156 -7.42 36.99 -30.74
N THR A 157 -8.44 36.30 -30.21
CA THR A 157 -8.70 36.27 -28.76
C THR A 157 -7.47 35.77 -28.01
N GLY A 158 -7.02 36.54 -27.03
CA GLY A 158 -5.82 36.24 -26.26
C GLY A 158 -6.10 35.42 -25.01
N THR A 159 -7.30 35.52 -24.46
CA THR A 159 -7.69 34.84 -23.22
C THR A 159 -9.15 34.35 -23.22
N VAL A 160 -9.41 33.28 -22.47
CA VAL A 160 -10.76 32.83 -22.11
C VAL A 160 -10.88 32.86 -20.59
N GLY A 161 -12.03 33.25 -20.06
CA GLY A 161 -12.22 33.35 -18.61
C GLY A 161 -13.64 33.14 -18.13
N LEU A 162 -13.75 32.84 -16.84
CA LEU A 162 -15.00 32.76 -16.09
C LEU A 162 -15.02 33.98 -15.17
N ARG A 163 -16.01 34.86 -15.31
CA ARG A 163 -16.08 36.10 -14.52
C ARG A 163 -17.47 36.34 -13.97
N CYS A 164 -17.53 36.77 -12.71
CA CYS A 164 -18.74 37.25 -12.08
C CYS A 164 -19.11 38.64 -12.64
N GLY A 165 -20.08 38.69 -13.56
CA GLY A 165 -20.57 39.93 -14.15
C GLY A 165 -21.56 40.67 -13.25
N ALA A 166 -21.83 41.95 -13.58
CA ALA A 166 -22.90 42.69 -12.93
C ALA A 166 -24.26 42.01 -13.21
N GLY A 167 -24.96 41.62 -12.15
CA GLY A 167 -26.25 40.92 -12.24
C GLY A 167 -26.16 39.40 -12.32
N ASP A 168 -24.94 38.82 -12.35
CA ASP A 168 -24.76 37.38 -12.25
C ASP A 168 -24.96 36.87 -10.80
N GLY A 169 -25.48 35.64 -10.67
CA GLY A 169 -25.72 35.02 -9.37
C GLY A 169 -24.45 34.57 -8.64
N CYS A 170 -23.39 34.22 -9.37
CA CYS A 170 -22.05 33.83 -8.89
C CYS A 170 -22.08 32.93 -7.66
N MET A 171 -21.21 33.16 -6.65
CA MET A 171 -21.19 32.43 -5.38
C MET A 171 -21.12 30.89 -5.58
N VAL A 172 -20.23 30.45 -6.47
CA VAL A 172 -19.99 29.04 -6.78
C VAL A 172 -18.51 28.73 -6.64
N ASN A 173 -18.18 27.47 -6.46
CA ASN A 173 -16.81 26.98 -6.60
C ASN A 173 -16.61 26.47 -8.03
N LEU A 174 -15.48 26.82 -8.64
CA LEU A 174 -15.14 26.43 -10.01
C LEU A 174 -14.00 25.43 -9.97
N ASP A 175 -14.12 24.35 -10.71
CA ASP A 175 -13.14 23.26 -10.74
C ASP A 175 -12.27 23.34 -11.99
N TYR A 176 -12.89 23.19 -13.16
CA TYR A 176 -12.21 23.34 -14.44
C TYR A 176 -13.08 23.92 -15.54
N LEU A 177 -12.43 24.42 -16.60
CA LEU A 177 -13.01 24.75 -17.90
C LEU A 177 -12.49 23.75 -18.95
N ALA A 178 -13.34 23.30 -19.86
CA ALA A 178 -12.92 22.56 -21.06
C ALA A 178 -13.57 23.19 -22.30
N LEU A 179 -12.76 23.48 -23.32
CA LEU A 179 -13.23 23.94 -24.63
C LEU A 179 -13.23 22.77 -25.60
N SER A 180 -14.40 22.42 -26.14
CA SER A 180 -14.56 21.30 -27.09
C SER A 180 -15.15 21.79 -28.40
N ALA A 181 -14.76 21.19 -29.52
CA ALA A 181 -15.45 21.41 -30.78
C ALA A 181 -16.92 20.94 -30.68
N PRO A 182 -17.89 21.59 -31.36
CA PRO A 182 -19.28 21.15 -31.35
C PRO A 182 -19.42 19.66 -31.73
N GLY A 183 -20.04 18.87 -30.87
CA GLY A 183 -20.23 17.42 -31.06
C GLY A 183 -19.04 16.54 -30.68
N ALA A 184 -17.91 17.10 -30.25
CA ALA A 184 -16.81 16.33 -29.67
C ALA A 184 -17.14 15.88 -28.24
N PRO A 185 -16.60 14.73 -27.77
CA PRO A 185 -16.65 14.36 -26.36
C PRO A 185 -16.02 15.45 -25.48
N VAL A 186 -16.60 15.66 -24.29
CA VAL A 186 -16.02 16.58 -23.31
C VAL A 186 -14.75 15.95 -22.73
N PRO A 187 -13.58 16.62 -22.81
CA PRO A 187 -12.36 16.17 -22.17
C PRO A 187 -12.60 15.91 -20.68
N GLN A 188 -12.15 14.76 -20.20
CA GLN A 188 -12.15 14.47 -18.77
C GLN A 188 -10.77 14.80 -18.20
N PRO A 189 -10.68 15.23 -16.93
CA PRO A 189 -9.39 15.37 -16.28
C PRO A 189 -8.68 14.02 -16.27
N ALA A 190 -7.34 14.04 -16.25
CA ALA A 190 -6.60 12.82 -15.93
C ALA A 190 -7.15 12.26 -14.62
N GLU A 191 -7.50 10.96 -14.61
CA GLU A 191 -8.04 10.31 -13.43
C GLU A 191 -7.01 10.46 -12.31
N GLN A 192 -7.44 11.09 -11.22
CA GLN A 192 -6.59 11.23 -10.05
C GLN A 192 -6.76 9.99 -9.23
N CYS A 193 -5.81 9.06 -9.27
CA CYS A 193 -5.82 7.92 -8.36
C CYS A 193 -5.51 8.30 -6.91
N ARG A 194 -5.65 9.58 -6.53
CA ARG A 194 -5.40 10.09 -5.19
C ARG A 194 -6.70 10.18 -4.41
N ARG A 195 -6.72 9.59 -3.21
CA ARG A 195 -7.71 9.97 -2.17
C ARG A 195 -7.31 11.30 -1.53
N THR A 196 -8.25 12.26 -1.52
CA THR A 196 -8.68 12.90 -0.27
C THR A 196 -10.00 12.28 0.17
N GLY A 197 -9.93 11.08 0.78
CA GLY A 197 -11.00 10.55 1.64
C GLY A 197 -12.10 9.69 1.03
N GLY A 198 -11.85 8.77 0.09
CA GLY A 198 -12.88 7.76 -0.19
C GLY A 198 -12.82 6.92 -1.46
N LEU A 199 -12.52 7.52 -2.61
CA LEU A 199 -13.32 7.17 -3.78
C LEU A 199 -12.57 6.67 -5.03
N HIS A 200 -11.29 6.30 -4.93
CA HIS A 200 -10.63 5.58 -6.03
C HIS A 200 -10.43 4.12 -5.62
N ASP A 201 -11.01 3.24 -6.43
CA ASP A 201 -11.06 1.80 -6.26
C ASP A 201 -9.82 1.11 -6.82
N ASP A 202 -9.24 1.72 -7.85
CA ASP A 202 -8.07 1.23 -8.56
C ASP A 202 -6.76 1.93 -8.15
N ALA A 203 -5.72 1.15 -7.85
CA ALA A 203 -4.42 1.66 -7.42
C ALA A 203 -3.28 0.70 -7.77
N GLY A 204 -2.45 1.09 -8.73
CA GLY A 204 -1.16 0.46 -9.05
C GLY A 204 0.01 1.35 -8.62
N LEU A 205 1.22 0.80 -8.63
CA LEU A 205 2.43 1.51 -8.23
C LEU A 205 3.56 1.25 -9.22
N ILE A 206 4.24 2.33 -9.63
CA ILE A 206 5.54 2.32 -10.30
C ILE A 206 6.47 3.27 -9.55
N GLY A 207 7.78 3.08 -9.67
CA GLY A 207 8.75 3.91 -8.95
C GLY A 207 10.14 3.30 -9.02
N TRP A 208 11.01 3.78 -8.14
CA TRP A 208 12.39 3.32 -8.05
C TRP A 208 12.79 3.12 -6.59
N GLU A 209 13.56 2.07 -6.28
CA GLU A 209 14.02 1.87 -4.89
C GLU A 209 14.75 3.12 -4.34
N GLY A 210 14.22 3.65 -3.25
CA GLY A 210 14.76 4.82 -2.55
C GLY A 210 14.10 6.15 -2.90
N ASP A 211 13.12 6.18 -3.82
CA ASP A 211 12.25 7.34 -3.99
C ASP A 211 11.56 7.71 -2.67
N THR A 212 11.11 8.96 -2.57
CA THR A 212 10.34 9.44 -1.40
C THR A 212 8.83 9.42 -1.65
N ASP A 213 8.45 9.23 -2.91
CA ASP A 213 7.12 9.51 -3.40
C ASP A 213 6.89 8.63 -4.64
N GLY A 214 6.65 7.33 -4.43
CA GLY A 214 6.30 6.41 -5.51
C GLY A 214 5.06 6.88 -6.28
N VAL A 215 5.00 6.50 -7.56
CA VAL A 215 4.01 6.99 -8.52
C VAL A 215 2.78 6.08 -8.54
N VAL A 216 1.64 6.63 -8.12
CA VAL A 216 0.36 5.92 -8.12
C VAL A 216 -0.23 5.95 -9.53
N VAL A 217 -0.53 4.77 -10.08
CA VAL A 217 -1.03 4.59 -11.46
C VAL A 217 -2.47 4.11 -11.44
N CYS A 218 -3.28 4.67 -12.34
CA CYS A 218 -4.67 4.33 -12.59
C CYS A 218 -4.82 3.25 -13.66
N ARG A 219 -5.96 2.56 -13.65
CA ARG A 219 -6.27 1.48 -14.61
C ARG A 219 -6.25 1.91 -16.06
N ASN A 220 -6.45 3.20 -16.35
CA ASN A 220 -6.44 3.75 -17.69
C ASN A 220 -5.05 4.19 -18.18
N GLY A 221 -4.02 4.13 -17.34
CA GLY A 221 -2.66 4.60 -17.66
C GLY A 221 -2.44 6.09 -17.37
N SER A 222 -3.35 6.78 -16.69
CA SER A 222 -3.00 8.02 -15.99
C SER A 222 -2.29 7.71 -14.68
N PHE A 223 -1.54 8.67 -14.15
CA PHE A 223 -0.79 8.50 -12.92
C PHE A 223 -0.61 9.82 -12.20
N TYR A 224 -0.30 9.74 -10.91
CA TYR A 224 -0.18 10.88 -10.02
C TYR A 224 1.27 11.05 -9.54
N LEU A 225 1.83 12.22 -9.80
CA LEU A 225 3.17 12.60 -9.40
C LEU A 225 3.15 13.37 -8.08
N ARG A 226 3.85 12.83 -7.08
CA ARG A 226 4.05 13.46 -5.78
C ARG A 226 5.36 14.27 -5.78
N ASP A 227 6.06 14.42 -4.66
CA ASP A 227 7.23 15.29 -4.50
C ASP A 227 6.94 16.79 -4.73
N GLY A 228 5.84 17.26 -4.14
CA GLY A 228 5.43 18.67 -4.15
C GLY A 228 4.88 19.19 -5.49
N ARG A 229 4.99 18.43 -6.59
CA ARG A 229 4.32 18.73 -7.87
C ARG A 229 2.81 18.61 -7.75
N ASN A 230 2.36 17.48 -7.17
CA ASN A 230 0.95 17.15 -7.01
C ASN A 230 0.16 17.13 -8.33
N THR A 231 0.78 16.72 -9.44
CA THR A 231 0.16 16.74 -10.76
C THR A 231 -0.37 15.35 -11.16
N ALA A 232 -1.44 15.33 -11.95
CA ALA A 232 -1.96 14.13 -12.59
C ALA A 232 -1.60 14.16 -14.07
N GLU A 233 -0.91 13.12 -14.53
CA GLU A 233 -0.48 12.97 -15.91
C GLU A 233 -1.25 11.84 -16.60
N GLY A 234 -1.38 11.90 -17.92
CA GLY A 234 -2.07 10.86 -18.66
C GLY A 234 -2.33 11.20 -20.11
N PHE A 235 -3.25 10.45 -20.73
CA PHE A 235 -3.50 10.49 -22.17
C PHE A 235 -5.00 10.62 -22.45
N GLY A 236 -5.39 11.63 -23.22
CA GLY A 236 -6.80 11.87 -23.57
C GLY A 236 -7.45 10.70 -24.30
N VAL A 237 -6.68 9.91 -25.06
CA VAL A 237 -7.16 8.67 -25.70
C VAL A 237 -7.65 7.62 -24.69
N ALA A 238 -7.20 7.69 -23.44
CA ALA A 238 -7.49 6.73 -22.38
C ALA A 238 -8.43 7.29 -21.29
N ALA A 239 -9.03 8.46 -21.47
CA ALA A 239 -9.74 9.14 -20.38
C ALA A 239 -10.95 8.39 -19.81
N ALA A 240 -11.62 7.51 -20.59
CA ALA A 240 -12.76 6.73 -20.10
C ALA A 240 -13.04 5.47 -20.97
N PRO A 241 -12.13 4.48 -21.02
CA PRO A 241 -12.43 3.20 -21.67
C PRO A 241 -13.62 2.52 -20.99
N THR A 242 -14.59 2.06 -21.79
CA THR A 242 -15.74 1.28 -21.27
C THR A 242 -15.32 -0.13 -20.83
N ARG A 243 -14.20 -0.63 -21.36
CA ARG A 243 -13.59 -1.90 -20.96
C ARG A 243 -12.10 -1.91 -21.30
N LEU A 244 -11.30 -2.43 -20.38
CA LEU A 244 -9.85 -2.57 -20.54
C LEU A 244 -9.31 -3.84 -19.88
N THR A 245 -8.07 -4.16 -20.18
CA THR A 245 -7.22 -5.07 -19.39
C THR A 245 -6.06 -4.28 -18.81
N TRP A 246 -5.77 -4.48 -17.53
CA TRP A 246 -4.64 -3.87 -16.82
C TRP A 246 -3.75 -4.96 -16.24
N SER A 247 -2.44 -4.86 -16.45
CA SER A 247 -1.47 -5.92 -16.11
C SER A 247 -0.07 -5.35 -15.92
N THR A 248 0.78 -6.09 -15.21
CA THR A 248 2.23 -5.86 -15.15
C THR A 248 2.92 -6.39 -16.41
N VAL A 249 3.93 -5.67 -16.91
CA VAL A 249 4.82 -6.17 -17.97
C VAL A 249 5.71 -7.27 -17.41
N ASP A 250 5.96 -8.32 -18.20
CA ASP A 250 6.63 -9.56 -17.81
C ASP A 250 6.01 -10.27 -16.58
N GLY A 251 4.81 -9.86 -16.16
CA GLY A 251 4.06 -10.40 -15.02
C GLY A 251 4.46 -9.82 -13.65
N TYR A 252 5.54 -9.05 -13.52
CA TYR A 252 5.99 -8.56 -12.20
C TYR A 252 6.76 -7.25 -12.20
N LEU A 253 7.18 -6.73 -13.36
CA LEU A 253 7.94 -5.49 -13.39
C LEU A 253 7.02 -4.33 -12.94
N PRO A 254 7.58 -3.28 -12.31
CA PRO A 254 6.85 -2.05 -11.99
C PRO A 254 6.67 -1.22 -13.26
N ALA A 255 6.00 -1.85 -14.23
CA ALA A 255 5.67 -1.36 -15.54
C ALA A 255 4.25 -1.84 -15.82
N LEU A 256 3.29 -0.91 -15.87
CA LEU A 256 1.87 -1.22 -15.92
C LEU A 256 1.33 -0.93 -17.32
N ALA A 257 0.58 -1.89 -17.87
CA ALA A 257 0.04 -1.82 -19.22
C ALA A 257 -1.48 -1.87 -19.21
N SER A 258 -2.10 -0.81 -19.73
CA SER A 258 -3.55 -0.67 -19.88
C SER A 258 -3.94 -0.77 -21.34
N THR A 259 -4.73 -1.78 -21.70
CA THR A 259 -5.13 -2.06 -23.09
C THR A 259 -6.63 -1.98 -23.27
N PHE A 260 -7.08 -1.20 -24.26
CA PHE A 260 -8.50 -1.01 -24.59
C PHE A 260 -8.70 -0.85 -26.11
N THR A 261 -9.96 -0.81 -26.54
CA THR A 261 -10.33 -0.57 -27.94
C THR A 261 -11.13 0.73 -28.03
N THR A 262 -10.72 1.63 -28.93
CA THR A 262 -11.41 2.89 -29.19
C THR A 262 -12.70 2.68 -29.97
N ALA A 263 -13.61 3.66 -29.97
CA ALA A 263 -14.89 3.57 -30.67
C ALA A 263 -14.75 3.38 -32.20
N ASP A 264 -13.67 3.87 -32.80
CA ASP A 264 -13.35 3.73 -34.22
C ASP A 264 -12.59 2.43 -34.56
N GLY A 265 -12.28 1.61 -33.54
CA GLY A 265 -11.77 0.24 -33.69
C GLY A 265 -10.26 0.08 -33.52
N ALA A 266 -9.52 1.12 -33.11
CA ALA A 266 -8.09 0.99 -32.80
C ALA A 266 -7.89 0.25 -31.47
N ARG A 267 -6.88 -0.62 -31.39
CA ARG A 267 -6.42 -1.20 -30.13
C ARG A 267 -5.30 -0.31 -29.58
N VAL A 268 -5.50 0.24 -28.39
CA VAL A 268 -4.55 1.12 -27.72
C VAL A 268 -4.00 0.41 -26.50
N THR A 269 -2.68 0.49 -26.30
CA THR A 269 -2.00 0.08 -25.07
C THR A 269 -1.19 1.26 -24.55
N VAL A 270 -1.49 1.71 -23.34
CA VAL A 270 -0.66 2.65 -22.58
C VAL A 270 0.24 1.82 -21.67
N THR A 271 1.54 2.08 -21.65
CA THR A 271 2.48 1.39 -20.75
C THR A 271 3.39 2.38 -20.06
N ASP A 272 3.32 2.41 -18.73
CA ASP A 272 4.03 3.35 -17.86
C ASP A 272 5.01 2.59 -16.96
N PHE A 273 6.24 3.08 -16.85
CA PHE A 273 7.23 2.60 -15.89
C PHE A 273 8.12 3.74 -15.41
N ALA A 274 8.72 3.58 -14.23
CA ALA A 274 9.67 4.54 -13.70
C ALA A 274 11.11 4.03 -13.81
N ASP A 275 12.06 4.94 -14.02
CA ASP A 275 13.49 4.63 -14.05
C ASP A 275 14.30 5.72 -13.34
N ARG A 276 15.45 5.36 -12.76
CA ARG A 276 16.40 6.33 -12.23
C ARG A 276 17.20 6.97 -13.36
N VAL A 277 17.23 8.29 -13.40
CA VAL A 277 17.96 9.09 -14.39
C VAL A 277 18.86 10.10 -13.71
N THR A 278 20.05 10.32 -14.28
CA THR A 278 20.98 11.36 -13.80
C THR A 278 20.99 12.52 -14.80
N VAL A 279 20.54 13.68 -14.37
CA VAL A 279 20.48 14.90 -15.19
C VAL A 279 21.26 16.01 -14.49
N GLY A 280 22.23 16.60 -15.19
CA GLY A 280 23.04 17.69 -14.62
C GLY A 280 23.85 17.29 -13.38
N GLY A 281 24.10 15.99 -13.18
CA GLY A 281 24.79 15.45 -12.00
C GLY A 281 23.90 15.18 -10.79
N ALA A 282 22.60 15.45 -10.89
CA ALA A 282 21.60 15.09 -9.88
C ALA A 282 20.76 13.89 -10.35
N ASP A 283 20.33 13.05 -9.41
CA ASP A 283 19.45 11.93 -9.69
C ASP A 283 17.99 12.32 -9.55
N TYR A 284 17.16 11.71 -10.38
CA TYR A 284 15.71 11.82 -10.39
C TYR A 284 15.11 10.45 -10.69
N VAL A 285 13.86 10.28 -10.30
CA VAL A 285 12.99 9.28 -10.92
C VAL A 285 12.27 9.94 -12.09
N ALA A 286 12.24 9.28 -13.24
CA ALA A 286 11.46 9.69 -14.40
C ALA A 286 10.50 8.59 -14.81
N VAL A 287 9.24 8.95 -15.07
CA VAL A 287 8.22 8.07 -15.64
C VAL A 287 8.32 8.14 -17.16
N TYR A 288 8.48 6.97 -17.77
CA TYR A 288 8.46 6.76 -19.20
C TYR A 288 7.15 6.09 -19.58
N SER A 289 6.45 6.69 -20.53
CA SER A 289 5.15 6.20 -21.01
C SER A 289 5.20 5.92 -22.50
N ARG A 290 4.52 4.86 -22.93
CA ARG A 290 4.34 4.53 -24.35
C ARG A 290 2.88 4.29 -24.66
N VAL A 291 2.35 5.06 -25.61
CA VAL A 291 1.02 4.84 -26.21
C VAL A 291 1.20 4.11 -27.54
N SER A 292 0.88 2.82 -27.56
CA SER A 292 0.92 1.99 -28.77
C SER A 292 -0.47 1.88 -29.38
N VAL A 293 -0.66 2.38 -30.59
CA VAL A 293 -1.93 2.35 -31.34
C VAL A 293 -1.81 1.35 -32.49
N HIS A 294 -2.53 0.24 -32.40
CA HIS A 294 -2.67 -0.73 -33.48
C HIS A 294 -4.01 -0.55 -34.21
N ASN A 295 -3.98 -0.52 -35.54
CA ASN A 295 -5.17 -0.42 -36.37
C ASN A 295 -5.52 -1.78 -36.99
N PRO A 296 -6.48 -2.54 -36.41
CA PRO A 296 -6.91 -3.83 -36.97
C PRO A 296 -7.90 -3.68 -38.15
N THR A 297 -8.29 -2.45 -38.52
CA THR A 297 -9.30 -2.19 -39.54
C THR A 297 -8.70 -2.14 -40.95
N THR A 298 -9.56 -2.05 -41.96
CA THR A 298 -9.16 -1.96 -43.37
C THR A 298 -8.96 -0.53 -43.87
N ARG A 299 -9.19 0.49 -43.03
CA ARG A 299 -9.04 1.91 -43.38
C ARG A 299 -8.03 2.58 -42.44
N PRO A 300 -7.36 3.67 -42.84
CA PRO A 300 -6.55 4.44 -41.92
C PRO A 300 -7.39 4.97 -40.75
N LEU A 301 -6.81 4.96 -39.55
CA LEU A 301 -7.36 5.59 -38.35
C LEU A 301 -6.42 6.71 -37.93
N THR A 302 -6.99 7.79 -37.37
CA THR A 302 -6.19 8.87 -36.77
C THR A 302 -6.54 8.91 -35.29
N VAL A 303 -5.58 8.56 -34.45
CA VAL A 303 -5.74 8.47 -33.00
C VAL A 303 -4.66 9.34 -32.38
N ASP A 304 -5.08 10.44 -31.77
CA ASP A 304 -4.18 11.34 -31.05
C ASP A 304 -4.06 10.84 -29.59
N PRO A 305 -2.84 10.53 -29.10
CA PRO A 305 -2.66 10.22 -27.68
C PRO A 305 -3.15 11.32 -26.74
N ALA A 306 -3.07 12.60 -27.18
CA ALA A 306 -3.43 13.78 -26.39
C ALA A 306 -2.82 13.75 -24.96
N PRO A 307 -1.48 13.74 -24.83
CA PRO A 307 -0.81 13.69 -23.53
C PRO A 307 -1.08 14.98 -22.72
N THR A 308 -1.03 14.88 -21.40
CA THR A 308 -0.95 16.05 -20.52
C THR A 308 0.30 16.89 -20.80
N ARG A 309 0.27 18.18 -20.43
CA ARG A 309 1.30 19.15 -20.81
C ARG A 309 2.71 18.77 -20.38
N ASP A 310 2.85 18.21 -19.19
CA ASP A 310 4.16 18.00 -18.57
C ASP A 310 4.86 16.72 -19.09
N LEU A 311 4.14 15.90 -19.86
CA LEU A 311 4.69 14.76 -20.60
C LEU A 311 5.47 15.23 -21.83
N VAL A 312 6.80 15.13 -21.75
CA VAL A 312 7.71 15.52 -22.82
C VAL A 312 7.76 14.42 -23.89
N PRO A 313 7.46 14.72 -25.17
CA PRO A 313 7.52 13.73 -26.24
C PRO A 313 8.98 13.35 -26.57
N LEU A 314 9.25 12.05 -26.64
CA LEU A 314 10.56 11.48 -27.00
C LEU A 314 10.67 11.13 -28.49
N ASP A 315 9.54 11.13 -29.21
CA ASP A 315 9.48 10.95 -30.65
C ASP A 315 8.60 12.01 -31.34
N ARG A 316 8.49 11.92 -32.66
CA ARG A 316 7.67 12.82 -33.49
C ARG A 316 6.78 12.04 -34.46
N ASN A 317 6.32 10.86 -34.05
CA ASN A 317 5.48 10.02 -34.88
C ASN A 317 4.12 10.69 -35.12
N GLY A 318 3.56 10.51 -36.33
CA GLY A 318 2.25 11.07 -36.69
C GLY A 318 1.10 10.22 -36.18
N ASN A 319 -0.06 10.84 -35.94
CA ASN A 319 -1.24 10.18 -35.34
C ASN A 319 -2.02 9.25 -36.29
N THR A 320 -1.65 9.17 -37.57
CA THR A 320 -2.35 8.33 -38.55
C THR A 320 -1.72 6.95 -38.64
N VAL A 321 -2.53 5.93 -38.39
CA VAL A 321 -2.14 4.52 -38.40
C VAL A 321 -2.72 3.83 -39.64
N ALA A 322 -1.87 3.31 -40.51
CA ALA A 322 -2.28 2.57 -41.70
C ALA A 322 -3.04 1.26 -41.33
N PRO A 323 -3.88 0.72 -42.22
CA PRO A 323 -4.53 -0.58 -42.01
C PRO A 323 -3.53 -1.69 -41.64
N GLY A 324 -3.80 -2.43 -40.56
CA GLY A 324 -2.91 -3.46 -40.02
C GLY A 324 -1.63 -2.94 -39.36
N GLY A 325 -1.40 -1.62 -39.37
CA GLY A 325 -0.20 -0.99 -38.85
C GLY A 325 -0.27 -0.73 -37.34
N THR A 326 0.88 -0.34 -36.79
CA THR A 326 1.02 0.13 -35.41
C THR A 326 1.91 1.37 -35.38
N VAL A 327 1.49 2.39 -34.65
CA VAL A 327 2.32 3.58 -34.32
C VAL A 327 2.50 3.63 -32.81
N ARG A 328 3.65 4.11 -32.34
CA ARG A 328 3.99 4.29 -30.93
C ARG A 328 4.33 5.74 -30.67
N HIS A 329 3.92 6.24 -29.52
CA HIS A 329 4.26 7.57 -29.03
C HIS A 329 4.85 7.44 -27.64
N ASP A 330 6.10 7.86 -27.48
CA ASP A 330 6.87 7.75 -26.26
C ASP A 330 6.99 9.11 -25.57
N TYR A 331 6.87 9.11 -24.24
CA TYR A 331 6.88 10.31 -23.40
C TYR A 331 7.72 10.10 -22.15
N VAL A 332 8.17 11.20 -21.55
CA VAL A 332 8.85 11.21 -20.26
C VAL A 332 8.43 12.40 -19.40
N VAL A 333 8.36 12.19 -18.09
CA VAL A 333 8.18 13.25 -17.08
C VAL A 333 8.98 12.90 -15.82
N ALA A 334 9.61 13.89 -15.19
CA ALA A 334 10.29 13.68 -13.91
C ALA A 334 9.27 13.58 -12.77
N ALA A 335 9.46 12.62 -11.87
CA ALA A 335 8.50 12.22 -10.85
C ALA A 335 8.96 12.49 -9.41
N ASP A 336 10.22 12.19 -9.10
CA ASP A 336 10.76 12.30 -7.73
C ASP A 336 12.23 12.73 -7.75
N ARG A 337 12.67 13.35 -6.66
CA ARG A 337 14.03 13.89 -6.44
C ARG A 337 14.83 13.15 -5.38
N PHE A 338 14.39 11.95 -4.97
CA PHE A 338 14.94 11.19 -3.85
C PHE A 338 14.97 12.03 -2.55
N GLY A 339 13.89 12.79 -2.30
CA GLY A 339 13.78 13.73 -1.18
C GLY A 339 14.65 15.00 -1.31
N GLY A 340 15.27 15.20 -2.48
CA GLY A 340 16.13 16.34 -2.77
C GLY A 340 15.36 17.62 -3.11
N THR A 341 16.07 18.75 -3.09
CA THR A 341 15.50 20.08 -3.38
C THR A 341 16.01 20.69 -4.69
N GLN A 342 16.75 19.90 -5.49
CA GLN A 342 17.25 20.31 -6.79
C GLN A 342 16.11 20.76 -7.72
N PRO A 343 16.36 21.72 -8.64
CA PRO A 343 15.38 22.10 -9.65
C PRO A 343 14.96 20.90 -10.50
N TRP A 344 13.72 20.91 -10.97
CA TRP A 344 13.24 19.91 -11.92
C TRP A 344 13.98 20.02 -13.27
N PRO A 345 14.29 18.89 -13.92
CA PRO A 345 14.91 18.92 -15.24
C PRO A 345 13.92 19.46 -16.28
N ASP A 346 14.42 20.24 -17.22
CA ASP A 346 13.62 20.73 -18.35
C ASP A 346 13.45 19.65 -19.44
N ALA A 347 12.59 19.93 -20.42
CA ALA A 347 12.29 19.01 -21.51
C ALA A 347 13.52 18.61 -22.34
N ALA A 348 14.47 19.54 -22.55
CA ALA A 348 15.68 19.25 -23.31
C ALA A 348 16.60 18.31 -22.54
N ALA A 349 16.72 18.51 -21.23
CA ALA A 349 17.53 17.69 -20.35
C ALA A 349 16.95 16.26 -20.21
N LEU A 350 15.63 16.13 -20.09
CA LEU A 350 14.95 14.83 -20.08
C LEU A 350 15.11 14.08 -21.42
N THR A 351 14.94 14.76 -22.55
CA THR A 351 15.14 14.16 -23.88
C THR A 351 16.59 13.70 -24.08
N ALA A 352 17.56 14.46 -23.54
CA ALA A 352 18.98 14.10 -23.62
C ALA A 352 19.37 12.92 -22.72
N ALA A 353 18.56 12.59 -21.70
CA ALA A 353 18.83 11.49 -20.77
C ALA A 353 18.63 10.11 -21.41
N GLY A 354 17.76 10.00 -22.43
CA GLY A 354 17.55 8.76 -23.19
C GLY A 354 16.09 8.53 -23.57
N GLY A 355 15.87 7.50 -24.40
CA GLY A 355 14.54 7.10 -24.88
C GLY A 355 13.92 5.94 -24.10
N TYR A 356 12.65 5.63 -24.40
CA TYR A 356 11.87 4.60 -23.71
C TYR A 356 12.57 3.23 -23.64
N ASP A 357 13.03 2.66 -24.76
CA ASP A 357 13.54 1.28 -24.77
C ASP A 357 14.85 1.09 -23.96
N PRO A 358 15.86 1.98 -24.05
CA PRO A 358 17.03 1.93 -23.16
C PRO A 358 16.69 1.97 -21.67
N HIS A 359 15.78 2.86 -21.27
CA HIS A 359 15.35 3.02 -19.87
C HIS A 359 14.51 1.84 -19.40
N PHE A 360 13.62 1.30 -20.24
CA PHE A 360 12.90 0.08 -19.92
C PHE A 360 13.87 -1.07 -19.67
N GLY A 361 14.90 -1.20 -20.51
CA GLY A 361 15.96 -2.18 -20.33
C GLY A 361 16.78 -1.97 -19.06
N HIS A 362 17.03 -0.72 -18.65
CA HIS A 362 17.72 -0.40 -17.39
C HIS A 362 16.89 -0.76 -16.17
N MET A 363 15.64 -0.28 -16.11
CA MET A 363 14.67 -0.63 -15.08
C MET A 363 14.54 -2.14 -14.92
N LYS A 364 14.34 -2.87 -16.03
CA LYS A 364 14.23 -4.33 -16.00
C LYS A 364 15.47 -4.99 -15.39
N ARG A 365 16.68 -4.61 -15.84
CA ARG A 365 17.93 -5.19 -15.33
C ARG A 365 18.12 -4.94 -13.84
N TYR A 366 17.73 -3.76 -13.36
CA TYR A 366 17.83 -3.41 -11.95
C TYR A 366 16.92 -4.29 -11.08
N TRP A 367 15.62 -4.34 -11.41
CA TRP A 367 14.65 -5.12 -10.64
C TRP A 367 14.90 -6.64 -10.74
N ASP A 368 15.29 -7.14 -11.92
CA ASP A 368 15.74 -8.54 -12.06
C ASP A 368 16.97 -8.83 -11.19
N GLY A 369 17.88 -7.86 -11.06
CA GLY A 369 19.05 -7.93 -10.17
C GLY A 369 18.68 -8.03 -8.69
N ARG A 370 17.76 -7.18 -8.22
CA ARG A 370 17.24 -7.22 -6.84
C ARG A 370 16.53 -8.54 -6.55
N LEU A 371 15.60 -8.94 -7.41
CA LEU A 371 14.88 -10.22 -7.30
C LEU A 371 15.82 -11.43 -7.36
N GLY A 372 16.92 -11.34 -8.10
CA GLY A 372 17.94 -12.37 -8.21
C GLY A 372 18.60 -12.76 -6.89
N GLN A 373 18.57 -11.88 -5.88
CA GLN A 373 19.17 -12.13 -4.56
C GLN A 373 18.26 -12.94 -3.61
N LEU A 374 16.95 -12.96 -3.89
CA LEU A 374 15.94 -13.55 -3.03
C LEU A 374 15.82 -15.07 -3.20
N ALA A 375 14.98 -15.70 -2.38
CA ALA A 375 14.40 -16.99 -2.67
C ALA A 375 13.59 -16.92 -3.97
N HIS A 376 13.81 -17.87 -4.89
CA HIS A 376 13.15 -17.92 -6.20
C HIS A 376 12.03 -18.95 -6.21
N LEU A 377 10.91 -18.59 -6.82
CA LEU A 377 9.78 -19.49 -7.07
C LEU A 377 9.81 -19.96 -8.53
N ASP A 378 10.75 -20.85 -8.84
CA ASP A 378 11.12 -21.26 -10.21
C ASP A 378 10.00 -21.95 -10.99
N ALA A 379 9.13 -22.68 -10.31
CA ALA A 379 7.94 -23.27 -10.91
C ALA A 379 6.89 -23.56 -9.86
N LEU A 380 5.70 -23.02 -10.05
CA LEU A 380 4.51 -23.35 -9.27
C LEU A 380 3.39 -23.84 -10.20
N PRO A 381 2.52 -24.74 -9.72
CA PRO A 381 1.29 -25.12 -10.41
C PRO A 381 0.36 -23.94 -10.75
N ASP A 382 0.47 -22.84 -10.01
CA ASP A 382 -0.17 -21.56 -10.32
C ASP A 382 0.93 -20.49 -10.48
N PRO A 383 1.25 -20.05 -11.72
CA PRO A 383 2.32 -19.09 -11.94
C PRO A 383 1.99 -17.68 -11.42
N SER A 384 0.71 -17.33 -11.25
CA SER A 384 0.31 -16.01 -10.77
C SER A 384 0.80 -15.73 -9.34
N LEU A 385 0.97 -16.78 -8.52
CA LEU A 385 1.57 -16.67 -7.18
C LEU A 385 3.05 -16.25 -7.24
N ALA A 386 3.79 -16.75 -8.23
CA ALA A 386 5.19 -16.36 -8.40
C ALA A 386 5.34 -14.94 -8.97
N GLU A 387 4.40 -14.52 -9.81
CA GLU A 387 4.28 -13.15 -10.31
C GLU A 387 3.94 -12.18 -9.16
N ALA A 388 2.91 -12.49 -8.38
CA ALA A 388 2.50 -11.71 -7.20
C ALA A 388 3.62 -11.60 -6.16
N TYR A 389 4.37 -12.69 -5.93
CA TYR A 389 5.54 -12.70 -5.04
C TYR A 389 6.60 -11.67 -5.47
N LYS A 390 6.97 -11.67 -6.75
CA LYS A 390 7.96 -10.75 -7.30
C LYS A 390 7.45 -9.31 -7.32
N SER A 391 6.24 -9.10 -7.83
CA SER A 391 5.61 -7.78 -7.94
C SER A 391 5.44 -7.15 -6.55
N GLY A 392 5.01 -7.94 -5.58
CA GLY A 392 4.81 -7.49 -4.21
C GLY A 392 6.09 -7.03 -3.54
N TYR A 393 7.20 -7.76 -3.73
CA TYR A 393 8.50 -7.33 -3.22
C TYR A 393 8.96 -6.00 -3.84
N VAL A 394 8.80 -5.84 -5.16
CA VAL A 394 9.13 -4.59 -5.86
C VAL A 394 8.28 -3.44 -5.31
N SER A 395 6.96 -3.61 -5.17
CA SER A 395 6.09 -2.59 -4.61
C SER A 395 6.48 -2.20 -3.18
N THR A 396 6.89 -3.16 -2.34
CA THR A 396 7.38 -2.88 -0.98
C THR A 396 8.68 -2.06 -1.00
N LEU A 397 9.56 -2.25 -1.98
CA LEU A 397 10.79 -1.45 -2.10
C LEU A 397 10.59 -0.07 -2.70
N ILE A 398 9.56 0.11 -3.55
CA ILE A 398 9.14 1.43 -4.03
C ILE A 398 8.48 2.20 -2.89
N ALA A 399 7.57 1.57 -2.14
CA ALA A 399 6.93 2.20 -0.98
C ALA A 399 7.89 2.50 0.20
N LYS A 400 9.19 2.25 0.05
CA LYS A 400 10.20 2.43 1.10
C LYS A 400 10.97 3.73 0.84
N ASP A 401 10.79 4.74 1.70
CA ASP A 401 11.58 5.98 1.63
C ASP A 401 12.98 5.77 2.26
N GLY A 402 13.92 5.32 1.44
CA GLY A 402 15.27 5.00 1.88
C GLY A 402 15.28 3.83 2.89
N VAL A 403 15.27 4.15 4.19
CA VAL A 403 15.20 3.14 5.27
C VAL A 403 13.86 3.13 6.01
N ARG A 404 12.93 4.02 5.65
CA ARG A 404 11.58 4.05 6.22
C ARG A 404 10.72 2.98 5.56
N LEU A 405 10.19 2.05 6.34
CA LEU A 405 9.35 0.97 5.82
C LEU A 405 7.88 1.41 5.81
N ASN A 406 7.54 2.34 4.92
CA ASN A 406 6.16 2.81 4.84
C ASN A 406 5.23 1.67 4.40
N THR A 407 4.00 1.76 4.86
CA THR A 407 3.02 0.69 4.76
C THR A 407 2.30 0.70 3.40
N GLY A 408 2.40 1.78 2.64
CA GLY A 408 1.87 1.93 1.28
C GLY A 408 2.06 3.35 0.79
N GLU A 409 1.52 3.65 -0.40
CA GLU A 409 1.80 4.93 -1.10
C GLU A 409 0.53 5.74 -1.38
N ASN A 410 -0.55 5.07 -1.78
CA ASN A 410 -1.85 5.70 -1.92
C ASN A 410 -2.64 5.51 -0.62
N GLY A 411 -3.26 6.56 -0.10
CA GLY A 411 -4.05 6.53 1.14
C GLY A 411 -3.29 7.06 2.35
N TYR A 412 -2.24 6.36 2.77
CA TYR A 412 -1.26 6.84 3.74
C TYR A 412 0.13 6.31 3.41
N ASP A 413 1.14 7.11 3.75
CA ASP A 413 2.55 6.90 3.47
C ASP A 413 3.36 7.05 4.77
N GLU A 414 3.13 6.08 5.65
CA GLU A 414 3.54 6.12 7.06
C GLU A 414 4.05 4.76 7.55
N GLU A 415 4.88 4.81 8.61
CA GLU A 415 5.40 3.64 9.31
C GLU A 415 4.58 3.34 10.58
N TYR A 416 4.09 2.11 10.69
CA TYR A 416 3.59 1.56 11.93
C TYR A 416 4.55 0.49 12.45
N SER A 417 4.76 0.44 13.77
CA SER A 417 5.75 -0.44 14.41
C SER A 417 5.51 -1.91 14.08
N HIS A 418 4.27 -2.36 14.19
CA HIS A 418 3.92 -3.76 13.95
C HIS A 418 4.01 -4.18 12.47
N ASP A 419 3.80 -3.23 11.55
CA ASP A 419 3.89 -3.42 10.11
C ASP A 419 5.35 -3.52 9.69
N SER A 420 6.13 -2.52 10.10
CA SER A 420 7.55 -2.39 9.77
C SER A 420 8.35 -3.61 10.26
N ILE A 421 8.04 -4.11 11.46
CA ILE A 421 8.64 -5.35 11.99
C ILE A 421 8.32 -6.54 11.08
N GLY A 422 7.06 -6.70 10.66
CA GLY A 422 6.64 -7.81 9.80
C GLY A 422 7.22 -7.74 8.38
N ILE A 423 7.29 -6.54 7.81
CA ILE A 423 7.94 -6.27 6.51
C ILE A 423 9.41 -6.68 6.60
N LEU A 424 10.14 -6.20 7.60
CA LEU A 424 11.58 -6.45 7.72
C LEU A 424 11.90 -7.93 8.00
N ALA A 425 11.15 -8.57 8.90
CA ALA A 425 11.30 -10.00 9.17
C ALA A 425 11.02 -10.84 7.90
N THR A 426 10.08 -10.41 7.07
CA THR A 426 9.83 -11.02 5.76
C THR A 426 11.02 -10.82 4.82
N GLN A 427 11.50 -9.59 4.61
CA GLN A 427 12.64 -9.31 3.73
C GLN A 427 13.87 -10.16 4.06
N PHE A 428 14.25 -10.24 5.33
CA PHE A 428 15.33 -11.12 5.79
C PHE A 428 15.03 -12.60 5.55
N GLY A 429 13.77 -13.02 5.72
CA GLY A 429 13.31 -14.38 5.41
C GLY A 429 13.40 -14.73 3.92
N LEU A 430 13.15 -13.77 3.03
CA LEU A 430 13.29 -13.93 1.58
C LEU A 430 14.76 -13.87 1.15
N GLY A 431 15.63 -13.25 1.94
CA GLY A 431 17.08 -13.20 1.72
C GLY A 431 17.62 -11.85 1.29
N ASP A 432 16.83 -10.79 1.44
CA ASP A 432 17.24 -9.41 1.24
C ASP A 432 17.90 -8.88 2.52
N PHE A 433 19.20 -8.59 2.47
CA PHE A 433 19.95 -8.06 3.61
C PHE A 433 20.57 -6.70 3.28
N ASP A 434 20.18 -6.09 2.16
CA ASP A 434 20.66 -4.77 1.78
C ASP A 434 20.19 -3.76 2.85
N ASP A 435 21.11 -2.91 3.32
CA ASP A 435 20.91 -1.94 4.40
C ASP A 435 20.35 -2.51 5.72
N ALA A 436 20.49 -3.82 5.97
CA ALA A 436 19.89 -4.50 7.13
C ALA A 436 20.16 -3.79 8.46
N SER A 437 21.39 -3.37 8.71
CA SER A 437 21.74 -2.65 9.94
C SER A 437 21.02 -1.29 10.03
N ALA A 438 20.91 -0.55 8.94
CA ALA A 438 20.23 0.74 8.94
C ALA A 438 18.71 0.56 9.15
N LEU A 439 18.11 -0.44 8.52
CA LEU A 439 16.68 -0.79 8.70
C LEU A 439 16.36 -1.23 10.13
N LEU A 440 17.19 -2.09 10.72
CA LEU A 440 17.05 -2.50 12.13
C LEU A 440 17.16 -1.31 13.10
N LEU A 441 18.04 -0.36 12.79
CA LEU A 441 18.16 0.87 13.58
C LEU A 441 17.01 1.84 13.35
N ARG A 442 16.40 1.89 12.15
CA ARG A 442 15.17 2.65 11.92
C ARG A 442 14.01 2.09 12.75
N LEU A 443 13.85 0.77 12.81
CA LEU A 443 12.83 0.15 13.66
C LEU A 443 12.95 0.57 15.12
N ARG A 444 14.19 0.69 15.64
CA ARG A 444 14.43 1.16 17.00
C ARG A 444 13.77 2.52 17.29
N ASP A 445 13.86 3.45 16.34
CA ASP A 445 13.30 4.79 16.47
C ASP A 445 11.77 4.75 16.52
N LEU A 446 11.14 3.86 15.75
CA LEU A 446 9.70 3.64 15.80
C LEU A 446 9.30 3.05 17.15
N ILE A 447 10.02 2.04 17.64
CA ILE A 447 9.64 1.28 18.84
C ILE A 447 9.69 2.11 20.11
N GLY A 448 10.68 3.00 20.26
CA GLY A 448 10.78 3.83 21.46
C GLY A 448 9.80 5.01 21.52
N GLY A 449 9.09 5.31 20.43
CA GLY A 449 8.20 6.48 20.32
C GLY A 449 6.70 6.18 20.21
N GLN A 450 6.29 4.91 20.15
CA GLN A 450 4.93 4.53 19.75
C GLN A 450 3.99 4.32 20.96
N PRO A 451 2.90 5.11 21.09
CA PRO A 451 1.87 4.92 22.11
C PRO A 451 0.76 3.93 21.70
N GLN A 452 0.69 3.55 20.42
CA GLN A 452 -0.30 2.64 19.82
C GLN A 452 0.44 1.43 19.20
N TYR A 453 -0.24 0.28 19.08
CA TYR A 453 0.32 -0.98 18.54
C TYR A 453 1.53 -1.46 19.36
N VAL A 454 1.24 -1.71 20.65
CA VAL A 454 2.23 -2.12 21.65
C VAL A 454 2.77 -3.52 21.36
N ASP A 455 1.97 -4.35 20.69
CA ASP A 455 2.37 -5.62 20.12
C ASP A 455 3.68 -5.53 19.31
N GLY A 456 3.90 -4.43 18.58
CA GLY A 456 5.15 -4.13 17.90
C GLY A 456 6.35 -4.07 18.86
N VAL A 457 6.21 -3.40 20.01
CA VAL A 457 7.25 -3.32 21.04
C VAL A 457 7.59 -4.71 21.55
N TRP A 458 6.59 -5.52 21.86
CA TRP A 458 6.79 -6.85 22.41
C TRP A 458 7.42 -7.83 21.43
N LYS A 459 7.23 -7.66 20.12
CA LYS A 459 7.86 -8.51 19.09
C LYS A 459 9.11 -7.90 18.43
N TYR A 460 9.64 -6.80 18.97
CA TYR A 460 10.83 -6.12 18.40
C TYR A 460 12.07 -7.04 18.25
N ALA A 461 12.27 -8.01 19.15
CA ALA A 461 13.38 -8.97 19.04
C ALA A 461 13.28 -9.91 17.82
N TRP A 462 12.11 -10.05 17.20
CA TRP A 462 11.86 -10.99 16.11
C TRP A 462 12.69 -10.72 14.84
N PRO A 463 12.67 -9.51 14.24
CA PRO A 463 13.49 -9.23 13.06
C PRO A 463 14.99 -9.38 13.32
N TRP A 464 15.47 -9.03 14.53
CA TRP A 464 16.85 -9.28 14.95
C TRP A 464 17.18 -10.78 15.00
N ALA A 465 16.27 -11.60 15.51
CA ALA A 465 16.43 -13.05 15.55
C ALA A 465 16.47 -13.66 14.15
N VAL A 466 15.60 -13.22 13.23
CA VAL A 466 15.63 -13.65 11.83
C VAL A 466 16.93 -13.21 11.16
N TYR A 467 17.35 -11.96 11.32
CA TYR A 467 18.62 -11.45 10.81
C TYR A 467 19.79 -12.31 11.27
N LEU A 468 19.99 -12.45 12.58
CA LEU A 468 21.09 -13.24 13.16
C LEU A 468 21.06 -14.69 12.68
N ALA A 469 19.86 -15.28 12.59
CA ALA A 469 19.71 -16.64 12.13
C ALA A 469 20.20 -16.79 10.70
N LYS A 470 19.82 -15.89 9.80
CA LYS A 470 20.13 -16.01 8.37
C LYS A 470 21.55 -15.55 8.02
N THR A 471 22.10 -14.55 8.71
CA THR A 471 23.42 -13.98 8.38
C THR A 471 24.55 -14.55 9.22
N GLY A 472 24.27 -14.98 10.47
CA GLY A 472 25.30 -15.32 11.44
C GLY A 472 26.03 -14.11 12.02
N ASP A 473 25.58 -12.88 11.75
CA ASP A 473 26.23 -11.64 12.19
C ASP A 473 25.99 -11.34 13.69
N VAL A 474 26.80 -12.02 14.51
CA VAL A 474 26.80 -11.90 15.97
C VAL A 474 27.23 -10.50 16.42
N ASP A 475 28.15 -9.86 15.71
CA ASP A 475 28.78 -8.61 16.16
C ASP A 475 27.78 -7.44 16.11
N THR A 476 27.04 -7.30 15.00
CA THR A 476 26.01 -6.26 14.87
C THR A 476 24.92 -6.43 15.92
N VAL A 477 24.47 -7.67 16.15
CA VAL A 477 23.42 -7.94 17.15
C VAL A 477 23.92 -7.68 18.56
N ARG A 478 25.15 -8.10 18.88
CA ARG A 478 25.76 -7.87 20.20
C ARG A 478 25.86 -6.37 20.51
N ALA A 479 26.17 -5.54 19.52
CA ALA A 479 26.28 -4.09 19.67
C ALA A 479 24.95 -3.41 20.08
N HIS A 480 23.80 -4.05 19.82
CA HIS A 480 22.47 -3.50 20.09
C HIS A 480 21.63 -4.34 21.06
N PHE A 481 22.15 -5.47 21.53
CA PHE A 481 21.45 -6.39 22.41
C PHE A 481 21.04 -5.73 23.73
N ALA A 482 21.99 -5.10 24.43
CA ALA A 482 21.79 -4.47 25.73
C ALA A 482 22.13 -2.96 25.73
N THR A 483 22.31 -2.36 24.55
CA THR A 483 22.76 -0.97 24.40
C THR A 483 21.68 -0.15 23.68
N GLU A 484 21.13 0.83 24.41
CA GLU A 484 20.20 1.83 23.87
C GLU A 484 20.89 2.69 22.79
N GLY A 485 20.08 3.33 21.94
CA GLY A 485 20.57 4.33 21.00
C GLY A 485 21.00 5.64 21.68
N PRO A 486 21.56 6.59 20.91
CA PRO A 486 21.97 7.91 21.41
C PRO A 486 20.87 8.68 22.16
N ALA A 487 19.59 8.41 21.87
CA ALA A 487 18.44 9.02 22.54
C ALA A 487 17.92 8.24 23.77
N GLY A 488 18.71 7.29 24.28
CA GLY A 488 18.41 6.49 25.47
C GLY A 488 17.14 5.66 25.29
N ARG A 489 16.25 5.66 26.29
CA ARG A 489 14.98 4.92 26.30
C ARG A 489 14.02 5.17 25.13
N SER A 490 14.15 6.30 24.45
CA SER A 490 13.38 6.57 23.21
C SER A 490 13.93 5.82 21.99
N GLN A 491 15.04 5.12 22.17
CA GLN A 491 15.69 4.21 21.23
C GLN A 491 16.12 2.95 22.00
N PRO A 492 15.16 2.11 22.42
CA PRO A 492 15.42 1.01 23.34
C PRO A 492 16.37 -0.05 22.74
N SER A 493 17.10 -0.74 23.61
CA SER A 493 17.82 -1.96 23.22
C SER A 493 16.86 -3.14 23.02
N ILE A 494 17.36 -4.23 22.43
CA ILE A 494 16.59 -5.48 22.32
C ILE A 494 16.17 -5.98 23.72
N MET A 495 17.10 -5.93 24.68
CA MET A 495 16.87 -6.31 26.07
C MET A 495 15.82 -5.43 26.76
N ASP A 496 15.82 -4.11 26.55
CA ASP A 496 14.81 -3.23 27.18
C ASP A 496 13.39 -3.63 26.78
N THR A 497 13.17 -3.91 25.48
CA THR A 497 11.86 -4.34 25.00
C THR A 497 11.46 -5.72 25.51
N ALA A 498 12.41 -6.64 25.69
CA ALA A 498 12.14 -7.95 26.26
C ALA A 498 11.74 -7.85 27.74
N HIS A 499 12.46 -7.06 28.53
CA HIS A 499 12.12 -6.80 29.93
C HIS A 499 10.82 -5.99 30.09
N GLN A 500 10.48 -5.15 29.11
CA GLN A 500 9.19 -4.46 29.04
C GLN A 500 8.01 -5.44 28.90
N ILE A 501 8.18 -6.58 28.20
CA ILE A 501 7.15 -7.63 28.16
C ILE A 501 6.81 -8.09 29.58
N ALA A 502 7.82 -8.41 30.39
CA ALA A 502 7.60 -8.84 31.78
C ALA A 502 6.91 -7.76 32.62
N ALA A 503 7.27 -6.49 32.41
CA ALA A 503 6.64 -5.35 33.09
C ALA A 503 5.18 -5.13 32.67
N ASP A 504 4.82 -5.41 31.42
CA ASP A 504 3.48 -5.19 30.86
C ASP A 504 2.50 -6.35 31.14
N ARG A 505 2.94 -7.44 31.76
CA ARG A 505 2.11 -8.58 32.21
C ARG A 505 1.25 -8.25 33.44
N THR A 506 0.52 -7.14 33.35
CA THR A 506 -0.34 -6.62 34.43
C THR A 506 -1.81 -7.01 34.26
N GLY A 507 -2.14 -7.78 33.23
CA GLY A 507 -3.49 -8.29 33.01
C GLY A 507 -3.89 -9.38 34.01
N PRO A 508 -5.19 -9.75 34.06
CA PRO A 508 -5.70 -10.78 34.93
C PRO A 508 -4.92 -12.11 34.81
N GLY A 509 -4.45 -12.65 35.94
CA GLY A 509 -3.71 -13.92 35.94
C GLY A 509 -2.29 -13.85 35.38
N GLY A 510 -1.76 -12.66 35.06
CA GLY A 510 -0.39 -12.48 34.55
C GLY A 510 -0.26 -12.53 33.03
N ILE A 511 -1.38 -12.38 32.32
CA ILE A 511 -1.44 -12.13 30.87
C ILE A 511 -1.04 -10.68 30.55
N MET A 512 -0.93 -10.35 29.26
CA MET A 512 -0.60 -9.00 28.83
C MET A 512 -1.69 -7.99 29.23
N ARG A 513 -1.29 -6.75 29.46
CA ARG A 513 -2.23 -5.67 29.78
C ARG A 513 -3.19 -5.38 28.63
N MET A 514 -4.28 -4.68 28.95
CA MET A 514 -5.20 -4.15 27.93
C MET A 514 -4.47 -3.21 26.97
N THR A 515 -4.77 -3.33 25.68
CA THR A 515 -4.21 -2.50 24.60
C THR A 515 -5.30 -2.03 23.63
N ASN A 516 -4.91 -1.18 22.68
CA ASN A 516 -5.72 -0.79 21.52
C ASN A 516 -5.23 -1.48 20.24
N ASP A 517 -4.53 -2.62 20.33
CA ASP A 517 -3.67 -3.10 19.23
C ASP A 517 -4.41 -3.65 18.02
N ILE A 518 -5.72 -3.88 18.14
CA ILE A 518 -6.59 -4.15 16.99
C ILE A 518 -7.44 -2.96 16.58
N ASP A 519 -7.25 -1.74 17.11
CA ASP A 519 -8.12 -0.55 17.00
C ASP A 519 -9.31 -0.54 17.97
N SER A 520 -9.21 -1.28 19.07
CA SER A 520 -10.21 -1.30 20.14
C SER A 520 -9.57 -1.69 21.45
N ASN A 521 -10.07 -1.13 22.55
CA ASN A 521 -9.55 -1.45 23.88
C ASN A 521 -10.03 -2.82 24.33
N GLY A 522 -9.10 -3.71 24.65
CA GLY A 522 -9.42 -5.04 25.17
C GLY A 522 -8.18 -5.84 25.57
N TYR A 523 -8.42 -7.03 26.11
CA TYR A 523 -7.38 -8.02 26.40
C TYR A 523 -7.32 -8.98 25.22
N TRP A 524 -6.38 -8.76 24.31
CA TRP A 524 -6.38 -9.47 23.04
C TRP A 524 -5.46 -10.67 23.06
N THR A 525 -5.89 -11.78 22.47
CA THR A 525 -5.05 -12.98 22.32
C THR A 525 -3.79 -12.67 21.48
N ILE A 526 -3.85 -11.68 20.58
CA ILE A 526 -2.69 -11.22 19.81
C ILE A 526 -1.56 -10.65 20.68
N ASP A 527 -1.89 -10.08 21.83
CA ASP A 527 -0.95 -9.38 22.72
C ASP A 527 -0.04 -10.41 23.39
N ASP A 528 -0.67 -11.41 24.02
CA ASP A 528 0.00 -12.58 24.58
C ASP A 528 0.84 -13.32 23.53
N PHE A 529 0.31 -13.51 22.31
CA PHE A 529 1.04 -14.17 21.23
C PHE A 529 2.25 -13.36 20.76
N SER A 530 2.12 -12.04 20.65
CA SER A 530 3.24 -11.16 20.28
C SER A 530 4.33 -11.19 21.33
N ALA A 531 3.96 -11.12 22.61
CA ALA A 531 4.87 -11.23 23.74
C ALA A 531 5.58 -12.60 23.81
N LEU A 532 4.87 -13.70 23.57
CA LEU A 532 5.46 -15.03 23.49
C LEU A 532 6.45 -15.14 22.31
N THR A 533 6.11 -14.60 21.15
CA THR A 533 7.02 -14.54 19.99
C THR A 533 8.27 -13.69 20.29
N GLY A 534 8.09 -12.57 20.97
CA GLY A 534 9.15 -11.70 21.46
C GLY A 534 10.13 -12.40 22.39
N LEU A 535 9.62 -13.03 23.44
CA LEU A 535 10.42 -13.77 24.42
C LEU A 535 11.15 -14.97 23.79
N ALA A 536 10.51 -15.69 22.87
CA ALA A 536 11.16 -16.77 22.13
C ALA A 536 12.29 -16.25 21.23
N SER A 537 12.09 -15.12 20.57
CA SER A 537 13.11 -14.45 19.75
C SER A 537 14.28 -13.96 20.60
N TYR A 538 13.99 -13.30 21.73
CA TYR A 538 15.00 -12.81 22.66
C TYR A 538 15.83 -13.95 23.26
N ARG A 539 15.18 -15.05 23.66
CA ARG A 539 15.88 -16.27 24.12
C ARG A 539 16.84 -16.81 23.08
N TYR A 540 16.41 -16.88 21.81
CA TYR A 540 17.27 -17.34 20.72
C TYR A 540 18.49 -16.42 20.55
N LEU A 541 18.29 -15.10 20.56
CA LEU A 541 19.37 -14.12 20.51
C LEU A 541 20.36 -14.29 21.66
N ALA A 542 19.85 -14.34 22.90
CA ALA A 542 20.67 -14.52 24.10
C ALA A 542 21.51 -15.81 24.02
N GLN A 543 20.92 -16.92 23.57
CA GLN A 543 21.64 -18.19 23.36
C GLN A 543 22.75 -18.06 22.32
N ARG A 544 22.46 -17.43 21.17
CA ARG A 544 23.43 -17.21 20.09
C ARG A 544 24.58 -16.29 20.51
N LEU A 545 24.32 -15.33 21.39
CA LEU A 545 25.31 -14.42 21.94
C LEU A 545 26.10 -15.00 23.13
N GLY A 546 25.67 -16.14 23.68
CA GLY A 546 26.27 -16.72 24.89
C GLY A 546 25.83 -16.06 26.20
N GLU A 547 24.76 -15.26 26.17
CA GLU A 547 24.16 -14.59 27.34
C GLU A 547 23.24 -15.57 28.10
N THR A 548 23.82 -16.56 28.77
CA THR A 548 23.07 -17.67 29.38
C THR A 548 22.08 -17.21 30.45
N GLY A 549 22.41 -16.16 31.21
CA GLY A 549 21.52 -15.60 32.23
C GLY A 549 20.24 -15.02 31.63
N GLU A 550 20.36 -14.24 30.55
CA GLU A 550 19.23 -13.67 29.83
C GLU A 550 18.42 -14.74 29.10
N ALA A 551 19.08 -15.76 28.54
CA ALA A 551 18.40 -16.90 27.92
C ALA A 551 17.54 -17.68 28.93
N ASP A 552 18.06 -17.91 30.15
CA ASP A 552 17.33 -18.59 31.22
C ASP A 552 16.20 -17.73 31.78
N TRP A 553 16.41 -16.41 31.90
CA TRP A 553 15.37 -15.46 32.29
C TRP A 553 14.23 -15.45 31.27
N ALA A 554 14.54 -15.29 29.99
CA ALA A 554 13.57 -15.25 28.90
C ALA A 554 12.75 -16.55 28.83
N ALA A 555 13.39 -17.70 29.05
CA ALA A 555 12.70 -18.99 29.10
C ALA A 555 11.68 -19.06 30.26
N LYS A 556 12.03 -18.55 31.45
CA LYS A 556 11.12 -18.52 32.60
C LYS A 556 9.95 -17.57 32.38
N GLU A 557 10.21 -16.38 31.84
CA GLU A 557 9.15 -15.42 31.51
C GLU A 557 8.22 -15.99 30.42
N TYR A 558 8.78 -16.64 29.40
CA TYR A 558 8.01 -17.32 28.36
C TYR A 558 7.10 -18.39 28.95
N ASP A 559 7.64 -19.29 29.78
CA ASP A 559 6.87 -20.37 30.38
C ASP A 559 5.76 -19.82 31.29
N ALA A 560 6.07 -18.81 32.11
CA ALA A 560 5.09 -18.19 32.99
C ALA A 560 3.99 -17.46 32.21
N LEU A 561 4.31 -16.81 31.09
CA LEU A 561 3.31 -16.17 30.23
C LEU A 561 2.45 -17.23 29.54
N LEU A 562 3.06 -18.26 28.94
CA LEU A 562 2.34 -19.33 28.26
C LEU A 562 1.37 -20.04 29.21
N ASP A 563 1.80 -20.30 30.45
CA ASP A 563 0.95 -20.91 31.47
C ASP A 563 -0.24 -19.99 31.82
N ALA A 564 -0.02 -18.67 31.95
CA ALA A 564 -1.08 -17.68 32.20
C ALA A 564 -2.06 -17.57 31.02
N THR A 565 -1.55 -17.50 29.79
CA THR A 565 -2.32 -17.48 28.55
C THR A 565 -3.19 -18.74 28.45
N ASN A 566 -2.59 -19.92 28.65
CA ASN A 566 -3.28 -21.21 28.57
C ASN A 566 -4.35 -21.38 29.66
N ALA A 567 -4.05 -20.99 30.90
CA ALA A 567 -5.03 -21.01 31.99
C ALA A 567 -6.21 -20.08 31.70
N THR A 568 -5.94 -18.89 31.18
CA THR A 568 -6.97 -17.90 30.85
C THR A 568 -7.84 -18.37 29.68
N LEU A 569 -7.23 -18.84 28.58
CA LEU A 569 -7.97 -19.40 27.45
C LEU A 569 -8.80 -20.62 27.86
N THR A 570 -8.23 -21.55 28.62
CA THR A 570 -8.96 -22.74 29.11
C THR A 570 -10.20 -22.33 29.91
N LYS A 571 -10.06 -21.34 30.79
CA LYS A 571 -11.17 -20.81 31.58
C LYS A 571 -12.20 -20.13 30.68
N THR A 572 -11.80 -19.19 29.82
CA THR A 572 -12.70 -18.47 28.92
C THR A 572 -13.46 -19.42 28.01
N MET A 573 -12.77 -20.39 27.42
CA MET A 573 -13.37 -21.39 26.54
C MET A 573 -14.36 -22.28 27.28
N GLY A 574 -13.97 -22.77 28.47
CA GLY A 574 -14.84 -23.60 29.32
C GLY A 574 -16.09 -22.87 29.81
N ASP A 575 -15.94 -21.65 30.32
CA ASP A 575 -17.05 -20.85 30.88
C ASP A 575 -18.08 -20.46 29.80
N ASN A 576 -17.65 -20.32 28.55
CA ASN A 576 -18.51 -19.92 27.44
C ASN A 576 -18.91 -21.08 26.52
N GLY A 577 -18.41 -22.30 26.77
CA GLY A 577 -18.70 -23.47 25.93
C GLY A 577 -18.24 -23.32 24.49
N ILE A 578 -17.09 -22.68 24.26
CA ILE A 578 -16.48 -22.49 22.93
C ILE A 578 -15.25 -23.38 22.76
N ASP A 579 -14.96 -23.78 21.52
CA ASP A 579 -13.85 -24.68 21.15
C ASP A 579 -12.86 -24.04 20.15
N TYR A 580 -13.02 -22.75 19.86
CA TYR A 580 -12.14 -21.94 19.03
C TYR A 580 -11.34 -20.94 19.86
N LEU A 581 -10.29 -20.35 19.27
CA LEU A 581 -9.53 -19.25 19.86
C LEU A 581 -10.29 -17.94 19.72
N PRO A 582 -10.78 -17.34 20.82
CA PRO A 582 -11.37 -16.01 20.74
C PRO A 582 -10.29 -14.95 20.48
N CYS A 583 -10.66 -13.87 19.78
CA CYS A 583 -9.75 -12.75 19.56
C CYS A 583 -9.48 -11.98 20.87
N SER A 584 -10.46 -11.94 21.78
CA SER A 584 -10.28 -11.53 23.19
C SER A 584 -9.94 -12.76 24.03
N ILE A 585 -8.91 -12.68 24.84
CA ILE A 585 -8.52 -13.81 25.70
C ILE A 585 -9.50 -14.02 26.87
N LEU A 586 -10.34 -13.02 27.19
CA LEU A 586 -11.27 -13.03 28.32
C LEU A 586 -12.74 -13.25 27.93
N GLU A 587 -13.08 -13.14 26.66
CA GLU A 587 -14.48 -13.08 26.19
C GLU A 587 -14.68 -13.85 24.88
N PRO A 588 -15.82 -14.53 24.67
CA PRO A 588 -16.12 -15.14 23.39
C PRO A 588 -16.30 -14.06 22.30
N ASN A 589 -16.07 -14.42 21.03
CA ASN A 589 -16.17 -13.46 19.92
C ASN A 589 -17.56 -12.82 19.79
N THR A 590 -18.61 -13.43 20.31
CA THR A 590 -19.97 -12.86 20.34
C THR A 590 -20.14 -11.70 21.34
N ALA A 591 -19.24 -11.56 22.31
CA ALA A 591 -19.31 -10.56 23.38
C ALA A 591 -18.31 -9.42 23.23
N ASN A 592 -17.42 -9.50 22.22
CA ASN A 592 -16.41 -8.49 21.94
C ASN A 592 -16.59 -7.95 20.51
N ARG A 593 -15.63 -7.15 20.04
CA ARG A 593 -15.68 -6.49 18.73
C ARG A 593 -15.61 -7.44 17.51
N CYS A 594 -15.16 -8.68 17.69
CA CYS A 594 -15.09 -9.72 16.63
C CYS A 594 -16.43 -10.46 16.44
N ASN A 595 -17.55 -9.82 16.83
CA ASN A 595 -18.89 -10.37 16.73
C ASN A 595 -19.48 -10.27 15.32
N VAL A 596 -18.90 -9.44 14.44
CA VAL A 596 -19.22 -9.38 13.02
C VAL A 596 -18.46 -10.52 12.30
N ALA A 597 -19.18 -11.36 11.55
CA ALA A 597 -18.58 -12.54 10.91
C ALA A 597 -17.53 -12.20 9.84
N THR A 598 -17.76 -11.10 9.11
CA THR A 598 -16.89 -10.63 8.02
C THR A 598 -15.87 -9.58 8.47
N ASP A 599 -15.77 -9.31 9.77
CA ASP A 599 -14.67 -8.53 10.34
C ASP A 599 -13.50 -9.48 10.62
N ALA A 600 -12.43 -9.36 9.81
CA ALA A 600 -11.28 -10.24 9.81
C ALA A 600 -10.53 -10.29 11.16
N ASN A 601 -10.81 -9.38 12.10
CA ASN A 601 -10.23 -9.41 13.45
C ASN A 601 -10.49 -10.72 14.21
N TRP A 602 -11.48 -11.53 13.82
CA TRP A 602 -11.64 -12.88 14.40
C TRP A 602 -10.39 -13.74 14.22
N ALA A 603 -9.61 -13.51 13.16
CA ALA A 603 -8.37 -14.24 12.84
C ALA A 603 -7.10 -13.47 13.26
N ALA A 604 -7.22 -12.32 13.92
CA ALA A 604 -6.08 -11.51 14.34
C ALA A 604 -4.96 -12.31 15.06
N PRO A 605 -5.26 -13.27 15.97
CA PRO A 605 -4.24 -14.10 16.61
C PRO A 605 -3.28 -14.82 15.65
N PHE A 606 -3.75 -15.16 14.44
CA PHE A 606 -2.99 -15.93 13.47
C PHE A 606 -1.95 -15.12 12.69
N LEU A 607 -2.20 -13.82 12.50
CA LEU A 607 -1.30 -12.95 11.74
C LEU A 607 -0.56 -11.97 12.63
N PHE A 608 -1.23 -11.21 13.49
CA PHE A 608 -0.61 -10.11 14.22
C PHE A 608 0.33 -10.64 15.30
N GLY A 609 -0.09 -11.70 16.00
CA GLY A 609 0.65 -12.33 17.09
C GLY A 609 1.83 -13.22 16.66
N ARG A 610 1.78 -13.77 15.44
CA ARG A 610 2.81 -14.67 14.82
C ARG A 610 3.19 -15.94 15.59
N TRP A 611 2.67 -16.15 16.80
CA TRP A 611 3.14 -17.18 17.72
C TRP A 611 2.98 -18.60 17.19
N ASN A 612 1.83 -18.94 16.60
CA ASN A 612 1.59 -20.31 16.13
C ASN A 612 2.71 -20.77 15.19
N TRP A 613 2.95 -20.05 14.09
CA TRP A 613 3.92 -20.47 13.09
C TRP A 613 5.36 -20.01 13.40
N ASP A 614 5.59 -18.71 13.64
CA ASP A 614 6.95 -18.22 13.83
C ASP A 614 7.53 -18.64 15.20
N GLY A 615 6.70 -18.77 16.24
CA GLY A 615 7.11 -19.39 17.50
C GLY A 615 7.58 -20.83 17.33
N TYR A 616 6.93 -21.62 16.47
CA TYR A 616 7.37 -22.98 16.12
C TYR A 616 8.72 -23.00 15.38
N LEU A 617 8.91 -22.05 14.44
CA LEU A 617 10.17 -21.87 13.74
C LEU A 617 11.29 -21.47 14.71
N LEU A 618 11.01 -20.60 15.68
CA LEU A 618 11.93 -20.22 16.76
C LEU A 618 12.26 -21.36 17.73
N GLY A 619 11.57 -22.50 17.64
CA GLY A 619 11.76 -23.63 18.54
C GLY A 619 11.11 -23.44 19.91
N ALA A 620 10.14 -22.54 20.01
CA ALA A 620 9.40 -22.29 21.24
C ALA A 620 8.57 -23.52 21.65
N ARG A 621 8.38 -23.71 22.96
CA ARG A 621 7.43 -24.69 23.50
C ARG A 621 6.01 -24.21 23.17
N GLN A 622 5.19 -25.07 22.57
CA GLN A 622 3.80 -24.76 22.26
C GLN A 622 2.93 -25.91 22.72
N ASP A 623 2.01 -25.62 23.64
CA ASP A 623 1.01 -26.55 24.15
C ASP A 623 -0.23 -25.77 24.62
N GLY A 624 -1.29 -26.52 24.91
CA GLY A 624 -2.55 -25.98 25.43
C GLY A 624 -3.50 -25.46 24.34
N PRO A 625 -4.61 -24.82 24.76
CA PRO A 625 -5.70 -24.43 23.88
C PRO A 625 -5.25 -23.56 22.70
N ALA A 626 -4.25 -22.70 22.91
CA ALA A 626 -3.66 -21.82 21.90
C ALA A 626 -3.14 -22.57 20.66
N LEU A 627 -2.67 -23.81 20.82
CA LEU A 627 -2.25 -24.67 19.72
C LEU A 627 -3.36 -25.63 19.30
N ASP A 628 -4.08 -26.20 20.27
CA ASP A 628 -5.08 -27.26 20.03
C ASP A 628 -6.29 -26.75 19.22
N ALA A 629 -6.64 -25.48 19.37
CA ALA A 629 -7.83 -24.89 18.74
C ALA A 629 -7.56 -24.25 17.36
N VAL A 630 -6.35 -24.38 16.77
CA VAL A 630 -6.03 -23.75 15.47
C VAL A 630 -7.01 -24.16 14.37
N ASP A 631 -7.20 -25.46 14.14
CA ASP A 631 -8.11 -25.94 13.09
C ASP A 631 -9.58 -25.63 13.41
N ALA A 632 -9.98 -25.69 14.69
CA ALA A 632 -11.33 -25.36 15.14
C ALA A 632 -11.65 -23.87 14.94
N THR A 633 -10.65 -23.00 15.07
CA THR A 633 -10.80 -21.55 14.84
C THR A 633 -11.03 -21.23 13.37
N TYR A 634 -10.31 -21.87 12.44
CA TYR A 634 -10.62 -21.75 11.01
C TYR A 634 -12.03 -22.26 10.70
N ALA A 635 -12.41 -23.43 11.24
CA ALA A 635 -13.75 -23.98 11.05
C ALA A 635 -14.84 -23.06 11.59
N TYR A 636 -14.63 -22.44 12.76
CA TYR A 636 -15.53 -21.46 13.35
C TYR A 636 -15.66 -20.20 12.50
N GLY A 637 -14.55 -19.59 12.08
CA GLY A 637 -14.54 -18.37 11.28
C GLY A 637 -15.21 -18.56 9.93
N PHE A 638 -14.75 -19.53 9.14
CA PHE A 638 -15.36 -19.84 7.85
C PHE A 638 -16.80 -20.35 7.97
N GLY A 639 -17.12 -21.08 9.03
CA GLY A 639 -18.49 -21.51 9.32
C GLY A 639 -19.44 -20.33 9.60
N ARG A 640 -18.96 -19.29 10.29
CA ARG A 640 -19.72 -18.05 10.53
C ARG A 640 -19.88 -17.20 9.28
N ILE A 641 -18.84 -17.12 8.45
CA ILE A 641 -18.86 -16.39 7.18
C ILE A 641 -19.82 -17.08 6.21
N GLY A 642 -19.76 -18.41 6.10
CA GLY A 642 -20.59 -19.19 5.19
C GLY A 642 -20.47 -18.70 3.74
N ASP A 643 -21.60 -18.58 3.05
CA ASP A 643 -21.65 -18.13 1.65
C ASP A 643 -21.65 -16.59 1.49
N SER A 644 -21.44 -15.83 2.57
CA SER A 644 -21.44 -14.36 2.49
C SER A 644 -20.21 -13.78 1.79
N LEU A 645 -19.10 -14.53 1.79
CA LEU A 645 -17.84 -14.17 1.12
C LEU A 645 -17.33 -15.36 0.28
N PRO A 646 -16.40 -15.14 -0.66
CA PRO A 646 -15.73 -16.24 -1.36
C PRO A 646 -15.05 -17.21 -0.40
N ALA A 647 -14.95 -18.48 -0.79
CA ALA A 647 -14.15 -19.45 -0.05
C ALA A 647 -12.70 -18.96 0.09
N HIS A 648 -12.11 -19.18 1.26
CA HIS A 648 -10.76 -18.71 1.65
C HIS A 648 -10.64 -17.20 1.91
N ASP A 649 -11.77 -16.49 2.00
CA ASP A 649 -11.82 -15.10 2.46
C ASP A 649 -12.13 -15.01 3.96
N PHE A 650 -11.26 -14.31 4.69
CA PHE A 650 -11.37 -14.05 6.11
C PHE A 650 -12.21 -12.81 6.41
N GLY A 651 -12.50 -11.99 5.38
CA GLY A 651 -13.20 -10.72 5.48
C GLY A 651 -12.28 -9.51 5.45
N GLY A 652 -12.87 -8.36 5.75
CA GLY A 652 -12.20 -7.06 5.81
C GLY A 652 -12.31 -6.39 7.18
N TYR A 653 -12.17 -5.08 7.21
CA TYR A 653 -12.21 -4.22 8.39
C TYR A 653 -13.34 -3.19 8.31
N PRO A 654 -13.71 -2.55 9.44
CA PRO A 654 -14.68 -1.46 9.43
C PRO A 654 -14.39 -0.43 8.32
N GLY A 655 -15.42 -0.17 7.50
CA GLY A 655 -15.33 0.67 6.31
C GLY A 655 -15.31 -0.11 4.99
N ALA A 656 -14.84 -1.36 4.97
CA ALA A 656 -14.87 -2.22 3.79
C ALA A 656 -14.71 -3.71 4.19
N LEU A 657 -15.80 -4.40 4.51
CA LEU A 657 -15.79 -5.72 5.17
C LEU A 657 -15.71 -6.93 4.20
N TYR A 658 -15.45 -6.74 2.91
CA TYR A 658 -15.46 -7.85 1.95
C TYR A 658 -14.19 -8.69 2.06
N SER A 659 -13.03 -8.05 1.97
CA SER A 659 -11.74 -8.73 1.98
C SER A 659 -10.62 -7.79 2.43
N SER A 660 -9.46 -8.34 2.79
CA SER A 660 -8.28 -7.58 3.22
C SER A 660 -6.99 -8.05 2.53
N ALA A 661 -5.96 -7.19 2.53
CA ALA A 661 -4.61 -7.52 2.08
C ALA A 661 -3.93 -8.60 2.95
N TYR A 662 -4.49 -8.91 4.12
CA TYR A 662 -3.91 -9.83 5.10
C TYR A 662 -4.37 -11.29 4.95
N ASN A 663 -5.34 -11.56 4.07
CA ASN A 663 -5.97 -12.87 3.89
C ASN A 663 -4.98 -14.04 3.80
N ALA A 664 -3.98 -13.95 2.92
CA ALA A 664 -2.94 -14.97 2.81
C ALA A 664 -2.09 -15.10 4.08
N GLY A 665 -1.82 -13.98 4.76
CA GLY A 665 -1.11 -13.94 6.03
C GLY A 665 -1.85 -14.67 7.16
N TYR A 666 -3.18 -14.53 7.24
CA TYR A 666 -4.00 -15.26 8.22
C TYR A 666 -3.94 -16.78 8.05
N GLY A 667 -3.70 -17.25 6.82
CA GLY A 667 -3.51 -18.67 6.54
C GLY A 667 -2.21 -19.27 7.12
N ALA A 668 -1.26 -18.45 7.58
CA ALA A 668 0.04 -18.93 8.07
C ALA A 668 -0.08 -19.82 9.32
N ALA A 669 -1.01 -19.54 10.23
CA ALA A 669 -1.22 -20.37 11.43
C ALA A 669 -1.71 -21.79 11.07
N GLY A 670 -2.37 -21.95 9.92
CA GLY A 670 -2.80 -23.24 9.37
C GLY A 670 -1.65 -24.20 9.15
N LEU A 671 -0.43 -23.71 8.92
CA LEU A 671 0.77 -24.54 8.88
C LEU A 671 0.96 -25.29 10.22
N ARG A 672 0.54 -24.77 11.37
CA ARG A 672 0.56 -25.55 12.62
C ARG A 672 -0.57 -26.55 12.78
N GLY A 673 -1.68 -26.34 12.08
CA GLY A 673 -2.83 -27.23 12.08
C GLY A 673 -2.62 -28.51 11.27
N SER A 674 -3.73 -29.18 11.01
CA SER A 674 -3.81 -30.45 10.29
C SER A 674 -4.66 -30.35 9.03
N THR A 675 -5.77 -29.60 9.07
CA THR A 675 -6.77 -29.55 7.99
C THR A 675 -6.66 -28.30 7.12
N HIS A 676 -6.11 -27.20 7.63
CA HIS A 676 -6.01 -25.91 6.94
C HIS A 676 -4.56 -25.53 6.56
N ARG A 677 -3.68 -26.52 6.37
CA ARG A 677 -2.26 -26.27 6.08
C ARG A 677 -2.01 -25.49 4.78
N ASP A 678 -2.91 -25.63 3.81
CA ASP A 678 -2.82 -24.99 2.50
C ASP A 678 -3.58 -23.66 2.42
N GLU A 679 -4.13 -23.17 3.53
CA GLU A 679 -4.99 -22.00 3.56
C GLU A 679 -4.28 -20.73 3.06
N ALA A 680 -3.02 -20.51 3.43
CA ALA A 680 -2.24 -19.36 2.95
C ALA A 680 -2.18 -19.29 1.43
N ILE A 681 -1.91 -20.41 0.75
CA ILE A 681 -1.83 -20.46 -0.71
C ILE A 681 -3.22 -20.23 -1.32
N ARG A 682 -4.26 -20.82 -0.76
CA ARG A 682 -5.63 -20.68 -1.29
C ARG A 682 -6.19 -19.28 -1.11
N ALA A 683 -5.97 -18.66 0.04
CA ALA A 683 -6.33 -17.28 0.30
C ALA A 683 -5.58 -16.33 -0.64
N TYR A 684 -4.29 -16.58 -0.94
CA TYR A 684 -3.57 -15.76 -1.92
C TYR A 684 -4.13 -15.90 -3.35
N GLN A 685 -4.50 -17.12 -3.77
CA GLN A 685 -5.18 -17.34 -5.05
C GLN A 685 -6.54 -16.63 -5.10
N MET A 686 -7.28 -16.62 -3.99
CA MET A 686 -8.54 -15.88 -3.86
C MET A 686 -8.29 -14.37 -4.01
N MET A 687 -7.29 -13.82 -3.32
CA MET A 687 -6.92 -12.41 -3.40
C MET A 687 -6.56 -11.97 -4.84
N ILE A 688 -5.74 -12.76 -5.53
CA ILE A 688 -5.37 -12.50 -6.94
C ILE A 688 -6.63 -12.53 -7.82
N ARG A 689 -7.57 -13.44 -7.55
CA ARG A 689 -8.74 -13.60 -8.41
C ARG A 689 -9.80 -12.51 -8.23
N TYR A 690 -9.98 -11.99 -7.02
CA TYR A 690 -11.18 -11.22 -6.69
C TYR A 690 -10.96 -9.84 -6.09
N THR A 691 -9.78 -9.54 -5.55
CA THR A 691 -9.62 -8.36 -4.66
C THR A 691 -8.47 -7.44 -5.03
N GLN A 692 -7.86 -7.65 -6.19
CA GLN A 692 -6.82 -6.77 -6.73
C GLN A 692 -7.39 -5.38 -7.03
N ALA A 693 -6.83 -4.36 -6.38
CA ALA A 693 -7.07 -2.94 -6.65
C ALA A 693 -6.21 -2.43 -7.82
N GLY A 694 -5.07 -3.09 -8.06
CA GLY A 694 -4.27 -2.95 -9.28
C GLY A 694 -3.54 -4.27 -9.53
N PRO A 695 -2.83 -4.44 -10.65
CA PRO A 695 -2.05 -5.64 -10.91
C PRO A 695 -1.12 -5.96 -9.73
N TYR A 696 -1.44 -7.04 -9.00
CA TYR A 696 -0.80 -7.47 -7.76
C TYR A 696 -0.69 -6.38 -6.68
N SER A 697 -1.70 -5.52 -6.59
CA SER A 697 -1.87 -4.48 -5.59
C SER A 697 -3.20 -4.65 -4.86
N TRP A 698 -3.20 -4.42 -3.55
CA TRP A 698 -4.38 -4.56 -2.69
C TRP A 698 -4.47 -3.38 -1.73
N TRP A 699 -5.72 -3.00 -1.44
CA TRP A 699 -6.01 -2.16 -0.28
C TRP A 699 -5.92 -2.96 1.01
N GLU A 700 -5.61 -2.30 2.12
CA GLU A 700 -5.70 -2.88 3.47
C GLU A 700 -7.05 -3.60 3.66
N SER A 701 -8.15 -2.93 3.32
CA SER A 701 -9.48 -3.54 3.23
C SER A 701 -10.25 -3.07 2.00
N THR A 702 -11.12 -3.94 1.51
CA THR A 702 -11.81 -3.78 0.22
C THR A 702 -13.30 -4.05 0.32
N SER A 703 -14.08 -3.41 -0.55
CA SER A 703 -15.49 -3.70 -0.76
C SER A 703 -15.67 -4.93 -1.64
N ALA A 704 -16.93 -5.35 -1.80
CA ALA A 704 -17.27 -6.33 -2.81
C ALA A 704 -16.89 -5.83 -4.22
N PRO A 705 -16.66 -6.76 -5.17
CA PRO A 705 -16.35 -6.40 -6.54
C PRO A 705 -17.40 -5.51 -7.18
N ASP A 706 -16.96 -4.50 -7.93
CA ASP A 706 -17.86 -3.67 -8.74
C ASP A 706 -18.17 -4.37 -10.07
N PRO A 707 -19.42 -4.80 -10.32
CA PRO A 707 -19.80 -5.41 -11.59
C PRO A 707 -19.68 -4.46 -12.79
N ASP A 708 -19.65 -3.14 -12.55
CA ASP A 708 -19.53 -2.11 -13.57
C ASP A 708 -18.08 -1.66 -13.81
N SER A 709 -17.10 -2.29 -13.14
CA SER A 709 -15.69 -1.98 -13.34
C SER A 709 -15.26 -2.14 -14.80
N ALA A 710 -14.61 -1.11 -15.34
CA ALA A 710 -14.05 -1.17 -16.69
C ALA A 710 -12.88 -2.18 -16.80
N TRP A 711 -12.23 -2.52 -15.68
CA TRP A 711 -11.14 -3.48 -15.67
C TRP A 711 -11.69 -4.91 -15.75
N THR A 712 -11.31 -5.63 -16.81
CA THR A 712 -11.74 -7.00 -17.02
C THR A 712 -11.27 -7.92 -15.90
N GLY A 713 -12.21 -8.42 -15.12
CA GLY A 713 -11.96 -9.33 -14.01
C GLY A 713 -12.98 -9.12 -12.91
N SER A 714 -12.56 -9.39 -11.68
CA SER A 714 -13.34 -9.11 -10.46
C SER A 714 -12.45 -8.25 -9.57
N HIS A 715 -12.86 -7.00 -9.38
CA HIS A 715 -12.07 -5.97 -8.72
C HIS A 715 -12.95 -5.19 -7.76
N PRO A 716 -12.42 -4.81 -6.58
CA PRO A 716 -13.22 -4.12 -5.56
C PRO A 716 -13.73 -2.77 -6.09
N GLY A 717 -14.94 -2.37 -5.69
CA GLY A 717 -15.51 -1.06 -6.02
C GLY A 717 -15.03 0.10 -5.16
N HIS A 718 -14.32 -0.17 -4.06
CA HIS A 718 -13.49 0.76 -3.31
C HIS A 718 -12.63 -0.01 -2.30
N GLY A 719 -11.62 0.67 -1.74
CA GLY A 719 -10.90 0.20 -0.57
C GLY A 719 -10.58 1.31 0.41
N ASN A 720 -10.08 0.93 1.59
CA ASN A 720 -9.61 1.84 2.63
C ASN A 720 -8.19 1.44 3.09
N GLY A 721 -7.61 2.28 3.95
CA GLY A 721 -6.22 2.16 4.35
C GLY A 721 -5.27 2.64 3.25
N SER A 722 -4.25 1.84 2.95
CA SER A 722 -3.28 2.12 1.87
C SER A 722 -3.33 1.11 0.72
N ALA A 723 -2.86 1.51 -0.46
CA ALA A 723 -2.63 0.63 -1.62
C ALA A 723 -1.43 1.10 -2.48
N PRO A 724 -0.59 0.18 -3.00
CA PRO A 724 -0.45 -1.20 -2.56
C PRO A 724 -0.12 -1.26 -1.07
N HIS A 725 -0.77 -2.17 -0.35
CA HIS A 725 -0.56 -2.32 1.08
C HIS A 725 0.64 -3.25 1.36
N ALA A 726 1.81 -2.64 1.58
CA ALA A 726 3.11 -3.30 1.63
C ALA A 726 3.19 -4.38 2.72
N TRP A 727 2.61 -4.14 3.91
CA TRP A 727 2.66 -5.12 4.98
C TRP A 727 1.86 -6.38 4.64
N GLY A 728 0.59 -6.24 4.26
CA GLY A 728 -0.24 -7.38 3.83
C GLY A 728 0.41 -8.19 2.70
N ILE A 729 0.94 -7.52 1.69
CA ILE A 729 1.71 -8.15 0.59
C ILE A 729 2.93 -8.91 1.13
N SER A 730 3.72 -8.32 2.02
CA SER A 730 4.88 -8.98 2.62
C SER A 730 4.47 -10.27 3.37
N THR A 731 3.35 -10.23 4.11
CA THR A 731 2.87 -11.39 4.86
C THR A 731 2.38 -12.51 3.94
N ALA A 732 1.76 -12.17 2.81
CA ALA A 732 1.38 -13.12 1.77
C ALA A 732 2.62 -13.80 1.16
N ASN A 733 3.67 -13.03 0.85
CA ASN A 733 4.93 -13.54 0.33
C ASN A 733 5.62 -14.50 1.30
N LYS A 734 5.68 -14.12 2.58
CA LYS A 734 6.22 -15.00 3.64
C LYS A 734 5.42 -16.27 3.77
N ALA A 735 4.09 -16.18 3.84
CA ALA A 735 3.23 -17.35 4.01
C ALA A 735 3.31 -18.31 2.81
N LEU A 736 3.44 -17.77 1.59
CA LEU A 736 3.67 -18.55 0.37
C LEU A 736 5.01 -19.30 0.45
N LEU A 737 6.12 -18.61 0.74
CA LEU A 737 7.44 -19.26 0.83
C LEU A 737 7.46 -20.33 1.93
N ASP A 738 6.98 -20.00 3.13
CA ASP A 738 6.96 -20.91 4.28
C ASP A 738 6.08 -22.16 4.03
N SER A 739 5.03 -22.03 3.21
CA SER A 739 4.20 -23.16 2.78
C SER A 739 4.97 -24.16 1.92
N LEU A 740 5.94 -23.69 1.14
CA LEU A 740 6.76 -24.49 0.25
C LEU A 740 7.99 -25.05 0.97
N VAL A 741 8.69 -24.20 1.73
CA VAL A 741 9.88 -24.56 2.49
C VAL A 741 10.14 -23.55 3.60
N ALA A 742 10.40 -24.04 4.80
CA ALA A 742 10.79 -23.21 5.94
C ALA A 742 11.88 -23.90 6.74
N GLN A 743 12.64 -23.14 7.51
CA GLN A 743 13.66 -23.70 8.39
C GLN A 743 13.40 -23.28 9.83
N ARG A 744 13.43 -24.26 10.74
CA ARG A 744 13.42 -24.01 12.17
C ARG A 744 14.80 -23.58 12.64
N MET A 745 14.86 -22.73 13.67
CA MET A 745 16.10 -22.21 14.25
C MET A 745 16.99 -23.29 14.86
N ASN A 746 16.48 -24.50 15.08
CA ASN A 746 17.28 -25.68 15.47
C ASN A 746 17.96 -26.39 14.28
N GLY A 747 17.77 -25.88 13.05
CA GLY A 747 18.34 -26.42 11.81
C GLY A 747 17.43 -27.38 11.02
N ASP A 748 16.28 -27.80 11.57
CA ASP A 748 15.34 -28.66 10.83
C ASP A 748 14.78 -27.93 9.60
N LEU A 749 14.82 -28.58 8.43
CA LEU A 749 14.23 -28.07 7.20
C LEU A 749 12.85 -28.71 6.97
N LEU A 750 11.82 -27.88 6.91
CA LEU A 750 10.43 -28.26 6.66
C LEU A 750 10.15 -28.13 5.16
N VAL A 751 9.63 -29.19 4.53
CA VAL A 751 9.41 -29.23 3.09
C VAL A 751 7.94 -29.50 2.77
N GLY A 752 7.34 -28.55 2.05
CA GLY A 752 6.04 -28.66 1.39
C GLY A 752 4.83 -28.68 2.31
N ARG A 753 4.97 -28.16 3.53
CA ARG A 753 3.98 -28.29 4.60
C ARG A 753 2.61 -27.70 4.26
N GLY A 754 2.58 -26.63 3.46
CA GLY A 754 1.36 -25.96 3.01
C GLY A 754 1.00 -26.18 1.54
N ILE A 755 1.67 -27.11 0.84
CA ILE A 755 1.37 -27.37 -0.58
C ILE A 755 -0.04 -28.00 -0.71
N PRO A 756 -0.96 -27.39 -1.48
CA PRO A 756 -2.31 -27.94 -1.66
C PRO A 756 -2.29 -29.37 -2.19
N VAL A 757 -3.20 -30.22 -1.71
CA VAL A 757 -3.29 -31.60 -2.20
C VAL A 757 -3.62 -31.64 -3.71
N SER A 758 -4.33 -30.63 -4.22
CA SER A 758 -4.62 -30.47 -5.66
C SER A 758 -3.36 -30.28 -6.51
N TRP A 759 -2.21 -29.94 -5.92
CA TRP A 759 -0.93 -29.81 -6.60
C TRP A 759 -0.15 -31.12 -6.66
N THR A 760 -0.64 -32.21 -6.06
CA THR A 760 0.06 -33.51 -6.05
C THR A 760 0.37 -33.99 -7.48
N GLY A 761 1.64 -34.26 -7.75
CA GLY A 761 2.14 -34.69 -9.06
C GLY A 761 2.40 -33.54 -10.05
N ARG A 762 2.09 -32.28 -9.69
CA ARG A 762 2.48 -31.10 -10.46
C ARG A 762 3.83 -30.59 -9.92
N PRO A 763 4.72 -30.07 -10.78
CA PRO A 763 6.04 -29.64 -10.34
C PRO A 763 5.96 -28.42 -9.43
N VAL A 764 6.73 -28.46 -8.34
CA VAL A 764 7.02 -27.31 -7.46
C VAL A 764 8.53 -27.18 -7.38
N ARG A 765 9.08 -26.03 -7.74
CA ARG A 765 10.52 -25.74 -7.63
C ARG A 765 10.74 -24.39 -7.00
N VAL A 766 11.62 -24.36 -6.00
CA VAL A 766 12.10 -23.14 -5.36
C VAL A 766 13.61 -23.23 -5.18
N SER A 767 14.32 -22.13 -5.30
CA SER A 767 15.77 -22.08 -5.16
C SER A 767 16.24 -20.87 -4.38
N ASN A 768 17.53 -20.88 -4.02
CA ASN A 768 18.18 -19.79 -3.28
C ASN A 768 17.52 -19.40 -1.93
N VAL A 769 16.85 -20.35 -1.27
CA VAL A 769 16.14 -20.07 -0.02
C VAL A 769 17.14 -19.89 1.14
N PRO A 770 17.13 -18.75 1.86
CA PRO A 770 18.00 -18.53 3.02
C PRO A 770 17.84 -19.59 4.12
N THR A 771 18.95 -20.14 4.57
CA THR A 771 19.03 -20.97 5.78
C THR A 771 19.95 -20.34 6.81
N LEU A 772 20.18 -21.05 7.92
CA LEU A 772 21.05 -20.58 8.99
C LEU A 772 22.46 -20.22 8.47
N ASP A 773 23.03 -19.16 9.06
CA ASP A 773 24.43 -18.77 8.96
C ASP A 773 24.94 -18.65 7.51
N GLY A 774 24.17 -17.95 6.67
CA GLY A 774 24.49 -17.65 5.27
C GLY A 774 24.22 -18.80 4.29
N GLY A 775 23.73 -19.96 4.77
CA GLY A 775 23.45 -21.10 3.91
C GLY A 775 22.26 -20.86 2.95
N ARG A 776 22.20 -21.64 1.88
CA ARG A 776 21.10 -21.61 0.90
C ARG A 776 20.66 -23.02 0.53
N VAL A 777 19.36 -23.21 0.32
CA VAL A 777 18.81 -24.49 -0.16
C VAL A 777 17.92 -24.29 -1.39
N SER A 778 17.82 -25.34 -2.20
CA SER A 778 16.83 -25.43 -3.28
C SER A 778 16.02 -26.71 -3.16
N LEU A 779 14.74 -26.64 -3.48
CA LEU A 779 13.77 -27.72 -3.40
C LEU A 779 13.13 -27.95 -4.77
N ALA A 780 13.04 -29.21 -5.18
CA ALA A 780 12.26 -29.64 -6.34
C ALA A 780 11.36 -30.81 -5.94
N ILE A 781 10.05 -30.68 -6.18
CA ILE A 781 9.04 -31.70 -6.00
C ILE A 781 8.43 -31.98 -7.37
N SER A 782 8.35 -33.25 -7.75
CA SER A 782 7.74 -33.69 -9.00
C SER A 782 7.20 -35.12 -8.88
N GLY A 783 6.55 -35.61 -9.93
CA GLY A 783 6.14 -37.01 -10.02
C GLY A 783 4.71 -37.16 -10.52
N THR A 784 3.98 -38.09 -9.93
CA THR A 784 2.59 -38.42 -10.26
C THR A 784 1.73 -38.38 -9.00
N GLN A 785 0.43 -38.62 -9.14
CA GLN A 785 -0.47 -38.77 -7.99
C GLN A 785 -0.19 -40.00 -7.11
N ARG A 786 0.68 -40.93 -7.55
CA ARG A 786 0.99 -42.17 -6.82
C ARG A 786 2.43 -42.25 -6.34
N GLN A 787 3.34 -41.51 -6.97
CA GLN A 787 4.75 -41.52 -6.67
C GLN A 787 5.32 -40.12 -6.81
N LEU A 788 5.93 -39.62 -5.75
CA LEU A 788 6.53 -38.29 -5.66
C LEU A 788 8.04 -38.41 -5.53
N SER A 789 8.78 -37.53 -6.21
CA SER A 789 10.21 -37.32 -6.01
C SER A 789 10.39 -35.96 -5.36
N VAL A 790 11.14 -35.93 -4.26
CA VAL A 790 11.52 -34.72 -3.54
C VAL A 790 13.04 -34.64 -3.52
N THR A 791 13.58 -33.56 -4.07
CA THR A 791 15.01 -33.26 -4.09
C THR A 791 15.26 -31.96 -3.34
N VAL A 792 16.19 -31.99 -2.40
CA VAL A 792 16.72 -30.84 -1.67
C VAL A 792 18.22 -30.77 -1.93
N THR A 793 18.70 -29.64 -2.42
CA THR A 793 20.13 -29.36 -2.64
C THR A 793 20.58 -28.21 -1.74
N GLY A 794 21.86 -28.18 -1.39
CA GLY A 794 22.42 -27.19 -0.45
C GLY A 794 22.16 -27.50 1.03
N ALA A 795 21.24 -28.40 1.35
CA ALA A 795 21.01 -28.85 2.72
C ALA A 795 22.25 -29.63 3.21
N GLY A 796 22.96 -29.07 4.20
CA GLY A 796 24.15 -29.70 4.77
C GLY A 796 23.82 -30.94 5.62
N ARG A 797 24.06 -30.86 6.93
CA ARG A 797 23.70 -31.94 7.89
C ARG A 797 22.32 -31.78 8.51
N GLN A 798 21.53 -30.85 7.98
CA GLN A 798 20.19 -30.54 8.45
C GLN A 798 19.29 -31.78 8.30
N ARG A 799 18.41 -32.00 9.28
CA ARG A 799 17.35 -33.00 9.16
C ARG A 799 16.26 -32.41 8.26
N ILE A 800 15.85 -33.17 7.25
CA ILE A 800 14.80 -32.76 6.32
C ILE A 800 13.50 -33.48 6.68
N LEU A 801 12.45 -32.70 6.90
CA LEU A 801 11.10 -33.14 7.26
C LEU A 801 10.16 -32.84 6.10
N VAL A 802 9.89 -33.84 5.26
CA VAL A 802 8.94 -33.73 4.16
C VAL A 802 7.52 -33.94 4.70
N GLN A 803 6.69 -32.91 4.61
CA GLN A 803 5.39 -32.82 5.31
C GLN A 803 4.25 -32.42 4.38
N LEU A 804 4.27 -32.90 3.13
CA LEU A 804 3.21 -32.61 2.16
C LEU A 804 1.85 -33.06 2.71
N PRO A 805 0.79 -32.24 2.66
CA PRO A 805 -0.55 -32.61 3.13
C PRO A 805 -1.08 -33.94 2.57
N VAL A 806 -0.70 -34.31 1.34
CA VAL A 806 -1.09 -35.59 0.73
C VAL A 806 -0.55 -36.82 1.47
N LEU A 807 0.55 -36.69 2.23
CA LEU A 807 1.15 -37.81 2.97
C LEU A 807 0.26 -38.31 4.10
N ALA A 808 -0.64 -37.47 4.63
CA ALA A 808 -1.62 -37.87 5.63
C ALA A 808 -2.58 -38.97 5.13
N ARG A 809 -2.70 -39.15 3.80
CA ARG A 809 -3.48 -40.24 3.18
C ARG A 809 -2.77 -41.61 3.25
N GLY A 810 -1.54 -41.64 3.75
CA GLY A 810 -0.74 -42.84 3.91
C GLY A 810 0.37 -42.97 2.86
N VAL A 811 1.51 -43.50 3.30
CA VAL A 811 2.70 -43.79 2.49
C VAL A 811 2.98 -45.28 2.57
N THR A 812 3.14 -45.93 1.41
CA THR A 812 3.39 -47.38 1.33
C THR A 812 4.89 -47.72 1.26
N ALA A 813 5.71 -46.81 0.71
CA ALA A 813 7.15 -46.97 0.65
C ALA A 813 7.86 -45.62 0.55
N VAL A 814 9.05 -45.53 1.13
CA VAL A 814 10.02 -44.43 0.94
C VAL A 814 11.36 -45.02 0.53
N SER A 815 12.05 -44.39 -0.43
CA SER A 815 13.37 -44.86 -0.86
C SER A 815 14.49 -44.57 0.14
N ALA A 816 14.26 -43.61 1.05
CA ALA A 816 15.18 -43.21 2.09
C ALA A 816 14.42 -42.61 3.27
N GLY A 817 14.99 -42.73 4.48
CA GLY A 817 14.40 -42.20 5.70
C GLY A 817 13.27 -43.05 6.27
N THR A 818 12.46 -42.44 7.12
CA THR A 818 11.33 -43.08 7.80
C THR A 818 10.05 -42.27 7.60
N TYR A 819 8.92 -42.96 7.57
CA TYR A 819 7.59 -42.34 7.54
C TYR A 819 6.88 -42.57 8.87
N ALA A 820 6.39 -41.50 9.47
CA ALA A 820 5.50 -41.53 10.63
C ALA A 820 4.57 -40.31 10.61
N ASP A 821 3.29 -40.51 10.89
CA ASP A 821 2.29 -39.45 11.10
C ASP A 821 2.31 -38.33 10.04
N GLY A 822 2.28 -38.71 8.76
CA GLY A 822 2.26 -37.76 7.65
C GLY A 822 3.60 -37.06 7.38
N THR A 823 4.69 -37.48 8.02
CA THR A 823 6.04 -36.92 7.84
C THR A 823 7.01 -37.98 7.33
N VAL A 824 7.74 -37.67 6.26
CA VAL A 824 8.93 -38.42 5.85
C VAL A 824 10.16 -37.70 6.37
N THR A 825 10.91 -38.34 7.26
CA THR A 825 12.14 -37.81 7.86
C THR A 825 13.35 -38.38 7.16
N LEU A 826 14.18 -37.53 6.55
CA LEU A 826 15.39 -37.96 5.87
C LEU A 826 16.60 -37.95 6.82
N PRO A 827 17.53 -38.93 6.71
CA PRO A 827 18.80 -38.89 7.41
C PRO A 827 19.65 -37.69 6.97
N ALA A 828 20.51 -37.21 7.84
CA ALA A 828 21.45 -36.12 7.52
C ALA A 828 22.29 -36.46 6.27
N GLY A 829 22.45 -35.48 5.37
CA GLY A 829 23.16 -35.65 4.09
C GLY A 829 22.35 -36.35 2.99
N THR A 830 21.10 -36.74 3.25
CA THR A 830 20.20 -37.31 2.22
C THR A 830 19.36 -36.21 1.59
N GLY A 831 19.75 -35.76 0.39
CA GLY A 831 19.03 -34.72 -0.35
C GLY A 831 17.95 -35.21 -1.31
N HIS A 832 17.66 -36.51 -1.39
CA HIS A 832 16.64 -37.02 -2.32
C HIS A 832 15.83 -38.17 -1.72
N VAL A 833 14.53 -38.16 -1.98
CA VAL A 833 13.62 -39.27 -1.63
C VAL A 833 12.56 -39.46 -2.69
N THR A 834 12.23 -40.72 -2.97
CA THR A 834 11.03 -41.12 -3.69
C THR A 834 10.01 -41.66 -2.70
N ILE A 835 8.79 -41.14 -2.75
CA ILE A 835 7.69 -41.46 -1.84
C ILE A 835 6.56 -42.10 -2.65
N THR A 836 6.14 -43.30 -2.28
CA THR A 836 5.00 -44.00 -2.89
C THR A 836 3.78 -43.88 -1.99
N LEU A 837 2.71 -43.30 -2.51
CA LEU A 837 1.49 -43.02 -1.75
C LEU A 837 0.59 -44.27 -1.66
N GLY A 838 -0.27 -44.30 -0.64
CA GLY A 838 -1.39 -45.25 -0.55
C GLY A 838 -2.36 -45.13 -1.73
N ARG A 839 -3.19 -46.16 -1.92
CA ARG A 839 -4.22 -46.15 -2.97
C ARG A 839 -5.40 -45.25 -2.62
#